data_AF-A0A7X6SQ20-F1
#
_entry.id   AF-A0A7X6SQ20-F1
#
_cell.length_a   1.000
_cell.length_b   1.000
_cell.length_c   1.000
_cell.angle_alpha   90.00
_cell.angle_beta   90.00
_cell.angle_gamma   90.00
#
_symmetry.space_group_name_H-M   'P 1'
#
loop_
_entity.id
_entity.type
_entity.pdbx_description
1 polymer ?
#
loop_
_entity_poly.entity_id
_entity_poly.type
_entity_poly.pdbx_seq_one_letter_code
_entity_poly.pdbx_strand_id
1 'polypeptide(L)'
;MEKEELAGLKNNLDFVAIDIETTGLDPSRDEIIELAATRFKSGKIEDQFSTLVKPHRGMPKYIEFLTHINPDDLSTAPEAKIALKDLFSFVGDSVLVGHNVPFDIGFINYHSALNKGAVLTNKFWDTQEISRVYFPFVSDHKLSTMLKFFHITPEAAHRATADAKASGLLLLAMTEHIIKHHSMMTNARLLDLSKQAQLNNSLYDYLHLLVEYQRSYVLKGEHTTPLDYAKPNVIENDIPFHNISLDEVFNSEGLLSQKFPHFEFRSGQLEMANKVKEAFQNTKHLAIEAGTGVGKSFAYLVPAMIFAHKNKTRVVVSTNTKNLQDQLFYKDLPQLKKMLPLPFKASLVKGRENYVCERRWNDMLMEQSTALTPYEAQALLYLYIWKQLTKSGDISENSSFDRKRFNIIWKRICSDRYQCMGRKCPHSGKCYVLNLRKHIENSTIVVTNHSLLLTDLRMENTTLGKYDYLVVDEAHNLMDSASKNLGFEVGYQDLVNLFNQFAPATKRKNVGLLNQLDFMLKRSVIPETSSEQIQMITKSLSEQISTMRKITLELFTEAQDLCQQADSYSKLRIKNPEDFPHLYESLDKLNNQWHSFLKQLSNLADTFSMLNSKQVPNYDTLNESINGLVKRTVDIQVGLD
;
A
#
# COMPACT_ATOMS: atom_id res chain seq x y z
N MET A 1 -28.54 -10.84 -13.68
CA MET A 1 -27.67 -11.99 -13.96
C MET A 1 -28.32 -13.19 -13.34
N GLU A 2 -29.00 -13.94 -14.19
CA GLU A 2 -29.77 -15.12 -13.80
C GLU A 2 -28.81 -16.29 -13.51
N LYS A 3 -29.25 -17.23 -12.68
CA LYS A 3 -28.46 -18.39 -12.21
C LYS A 3 -27.95 -19.30 -13.35
N GLU A 4 -28.52 -19.19 -14.55
CA GLU A 4 -28.18 -20.05 -15.70
C GLU A 4 -26.89 -19.61 -16.43
N GLU A 5 -26.52 -18.33 -16.41
CA GLU A 5 -25.36 -17.79 -17.16
C GLU A 5 -24.01 -18.16 -16.50
N LEU A 6 -23.97 -18.24 -15.17
CA LEU A 6 -22.81 -18.65 -14.38
C LEU A 6 -22.54 -20.16 -14.42
N ALA A 7 -23.51 -20.96 -14.91
CA ALA A 7 -23.37 -22.40 -15.03
C ALA A 7 -22.28 -22.77 -16.07
N GLY A 8 -22.10 -21.96 -17.12
CA GLY A 8 -21.16 -22.23 -18.21
C GLY A 8 -19.70 -22.33 -17.78
N LEU A 9 -19.20 -21.38 -16.97
CA LEU A 9 -17.84 -21.47 -16.45
C LEU A 9 -17.72 -22.48 -15.32
N LYS A 10 -18.73 -22.56 -14.44
CA LYS A 10 -18.72 -23.54 -13.33
C LYS A 10 -18.57 -24.96 -13.87
N ASN A 11 -19.20 -25.27 -15.02
CA ASN A 11 -19.05 -26.56 -15.72
C ASN A 11 -17.62 -26.85 -16.24
N ASN A 12 -16.75 -25.84 -16.33
CA ASN A 12 -15.35 -25.96 -16.75
C ASN A 12 -14.35 -25.75 -15.59
N LEU A 13 -14.85 -25.63 -14.35
CA LEU A 13 -14.02 -25.48 -13.14
C LEU A 13 -13.99 -26.79 -12.38
N ASP A 14 -13.15 -27.71 -12.87
CA ASP A 14 -12.84 -28.98 -12.19
C ASP A 14 -11.47 -28.86 -11.52
N PHE A 15 -11.43 -29.05 -10.21
CA PHE A 15 -10.22 -28.87 -9.41
C PHE A 15 -10.30 -29.64 -8.08
N VAL A 16 -9.17 -29.75 -7.39
CA VAL A 16 -9.10 -30.31 -6.03
C VAL A 16 -8.55 -29.23 -5.10
N ALA A 17 -9.38 -28.78 -4.16
CA ALA A 17 -8.93 -27.87 -3.12
C ALA A 17 -8.18 -28.65 -2.05
N ILE A 18 -7.01 -28.18 -1.61
CA ILE A 18 -6.15 -28.82 -0.62
C ILE A 18 -5.85 -27.85 0.52
N ASP A 19 -5.56 -28.41 1.68
CA ASP A 19 -5.05 -27.70 2.86
C ASP A 19 -4.32 -28.70 3.76
N ILE A 20 -3.32 -28.24 4.51
CA ILE A 20 -2.56 -29.05 5.45
C ILE A 20 -2.45 -28.37 6.81
N GLU A 21 -2.42 -29.17 7.87
CA GLU A 21 -1.98 -28.72 9.20
C GLU A 21 -0.58 -29.25 9.49
N THR A 22 0.24 -28.41 10.11
CA THR A 22 1.66 -28.72 10.38
C THR A 22 2.04 -28.35 11.81
N THR A 23 3.14 -28.92 12.32
CA THR A 23 3.68 -28.55 13.65
C THR A 23 4.36 -27.18 13.69
N GLY A 24 4.52 -26.53 12.53
CA GLY A 24 5.18 -25.24 12.36
C GLY A 24 5.30 -24.84 10.88
N LEU A 25 6.20 -23.92 10.55
CA LEU A 25 6.24 -23.26 9.22
C LEU A 25 7.45 -23.66 8.35
N ASP A 26 8.39 -24.43 8.88
CA ASP A 26 9.60 -24.85 8.15
C ASP A 26 9.56 -26.35 7.87
N PRO A 27 9.39 -26.79 6.61
CA PRO A 27 9.26 -28.21 6.30
C PRO A 27 10.48 -29.05 6.68
N SER A 28 11.66 -28.44 6.87
CA SER A 28 12.84 -29.16 7.33
C SER A 28 12.84 -29.46 8.84
N ARG A 29 12.08 -28.67 9.61
CA ARG A 29 12.01 -28.73 11.07
C ARG A 29 10.69 -29.28 11.58
N ASP A 30 9.62 -29.01 10.85
CA ASP A 30 8.24 -29.29 11.20
C ASP A 30 7.67 -30.46 10.40
N GLU A 31 6.56 -31.03 10.88
CA GLU A 31 5.93 -32.21 10.29
C GLU A 31 4.46 -31.93 9.95
N ILE A 32 3.95 -32.63 8.94
CA ILE A 32 2.52 -32.64 8.59
C ILE A 32 1.77 -33.45 9.64
N ILE A 33 0.63 -32.93 10.11
CA ILE A 33 -0.25 -33.57 11.10
C ILE A 33 -1.69 -33.78 10.62
N GLU A 34 -2.13 -33.07 9.58
CA GLU A 34 -3.38 -33.34 8.87
C GLU A 34 -3.18 -33.03 7.38
N LEU A 35 -3.75 -33.88 6.52
CA LEU A 35 -3.86 -33.66 5.08
C LEU A 35 -5.33 -33.67 4.71
N ALA A 36 -5.79 -32.66 3.98
CA ALA A 36 -7.14 -32.64 3.45
C ALA A 36 -7.21 -32.22 1.99
N ALA A 37 -8.20 -32.77 1.30
CA ALA A 37 -8.52 -32.43 -0.07
C ALA A 37 -10.03 -32.51 -0.31
N THR A 38 -10.59 -31.57 -1.07
CA THR A 38 -12.00 -31.57 -1.50
C THR A 38 -12.06 -31.43 -3.01
N ARG A 39 -12.64 -32.41 -3.70
CA ARG A 39 -12.82 -32.41 -5.14
C ARG A 39 -14.04 -31.60 -5.52
N PHE A 40 -13.86 -30.66 -6.44
CA PHE A 40 -14.93 -29.91 -7.08
C PHE A 40 -15.04 -30.31 -8.54
N LYS A 41 -16.27 -30.58 -8.97
CA LYS A 41 -16.61 -30.86 -10.36
C LYS A 41 -17.85 -30.07 -10.75
N SER A 42 -17.76 -29.35 -11.86
CA SER A 42 -18.82 -28.46 -12.33
C SER A 42 -19.32 -27.49 -11.24
N GLY A 43 -18.41 -26.99 -10.40
CA GLY A 43 -18.71 -26.09 -9.28
C GLY A 43 -19.43 -26.72 -8.08
N LYS A 44 -19.52 -28.06 -7.99
CA LYS A 44 -20.10 -28.78 -6.85
C LYS A 44 -19.05 -29.68 -6.20
N ILE A 45 -19.18 -29.93 -4.90
CA ILE A 45 -18.34 -30.90 -4.19
C ILE A 45 -18.72 -32.30 -4.68
N GLU A 46 -17.75 -33.04 -5.21
CA GLU A 46 -17.92 -34.41 -5.70
C GLU A 46 -17.43 -35.43 -4.67
N ASP A 47 -16.29 -35.15 -4.02
CA ASP A 47 -15.63 -36.08 -3.10
C ASP A 47 -14.73 -35.35 -2.10
N GLN A 48 -14.40 -35.98 -0.97
CA GLN A 48 -13.53 -35.43 0.07
C GLN A 48 -12.57 -36.49 0.62
N PHE A 49 -11.34 -36.05 0.86
CA PHE A 49 -10.27 -36.81 1.50
C PHE A 49 -9.78 -36.04 2.72
N SER A 50 -9.58 -36.75 3.83
CA SER A 50 -8.96 -36.20 5.03
C SER A 50 -8.28 -37.32 5.79
N THR A 51 -7.07 -37.07 6.27
CA THR A 51 -6.34 -38.01 7.12
C THR A 51 -5.43 -37.27 8.08
N LEU A 52 -5.38 -37.73 9.33
CA LEU A 52 -4.34 -37.32 10.27
C LEU A 52 -3.01 -37.97 9.89
N VAL A 53 -1.91 -37.35 10.30
CA VAL A 53 -0.56 -37.85 10.04
C VAL A 53 0.21 -37.90 11.34
N LYS A 54 0.84 -39.03 11.62
CA LYS A 54 1.62 -39.22 12.84
C LYS A 54 2.93 -38.42 12.80
N PRO A 55 3.16 -37.46 13.71
CA PRO A 55 4.44 -36.76 13.81
C PRO A 55 5.44 -37.57 14.65
N HIS A 56 6.74 -37.47 14.34
CA HIS A 56 7.82 -38.13 15.10
C HIS A 56 8.50 -37.22 16.13
N ARG A 57 8.45 -35.90 15.94
CA ARG A 57 9.08 -34.88 16.80
C ARG A 57 8.13 -34.34 17.87
N GLY A 58 6.89 -34.82 17.89
CA GLY A 58 5.83 -34.35 18.78
C GLY A 58 5.19 -33.05 18.29
N MET A 59 4.12 -32.64 18.96
CA MET A 59 3.31 -31.48 18.61
C MET A 59 3.45 -30.39 19.68
N PRO A 60 3.88 -29.17 19.33
CA PRO A 60 3.89 -28.06 20.27
C PRO A 60 2.48 -27.71 20.77
N LYS A 61 2.31 -27.43 22.07
CA LYS A 61 0.99 -27.10 22.67
C LYS A 61 0.24 -25.96 21.97
N TYR A 62 0.96 -24.96 21.44
CA TYR A 62 0.29 -23.86 20.76
C TYR A 62 -0.37 -24.29 19.43
N ILE A 63 0.15 -25.34 18.77
CA ILE A 63 -0.47 -25.90 17.56
C ILE A 63 -1.77 -26.62 17.93
N GLU A 64 -1.81 -27.33 19.07
CA GLU A 64 -3.03 -27.99 19.56
C GLU A 64 -4.17 -26.97 19.75
N PHE A 65 -3.85 -25.81 20.31
CA PHE A 65 -4.81 -24.71 20.44
C PHE A 65 -5.25 -24.12 19.09
N LEU A 66 -4.39 -24.13 18.07
CA LEU A 66 -4.68 -23.56 16.75
C LEU A 66 -5.51 -24.51 15.88
N THR A 67 -5.18 -25.79 15.86
CA THR A 67 -5.77 -26.77 14.93
C THR A 67 -6.89 -27.60 15.56
N HIS A 68 -7.04 -27.52 16.88
CA HIS A 68 -7.98 -28.34 17.65
C HIS A 68 -7.77 -29.86 17.47
N ILE A 69 -6.57 -30.29 17.07
CA ILE A 69 -6.18 -31.70 16.95
C ILE A 69 -5.59 -32.17 18.28
N ASN A 70 -6.17 -33.22 18.86
CA ASN A 70 -5.65 -33.83 20.08
C ASN A 70 -4.41 -34.68 19.77
N PRO A 71 -3.27 -34.50 20.48
CA PRO A 71 -2.07 -35.33 20.31
C PRO A 71 -2.32 -36.84 20.40
N ASP A 72 -3.32 -37.28 21.17
CA ASP A 72 -3.65 -38.71 21.31
C ASP A 72 -4.16 -39.30 19.99
N ASP A 73 -4.92 -38.53 19.20
CA ASP A 73 -5.45 -38.96 17.89
C ASP A 73 -4.32 -39.19 16.87
N LEU A 74 -3.24 -38.40 16.99
CA LEU A 74 -2.06 -38.49 16.12
C LEU A 74 -1.23 -39.74 16.38
N SER A 75 -1.29 -40.33 17.57
CA SER A 75 -0.50 -41.52 17.93
C SER A 75 -0.89 -42.76 17.11
N THR A 76 -2.17 -42.84 16.74
CA THR A 76 -2.79 -43.91 15.94
C THR A 76 -2.90 -43.58 14.45
N ALA A 77 -2.54 -42.36 14.06
CA ALA A 77 -2.61 -41.90 12.67
C ALA A 77 -1.60 -42.64 11.77
N PRO A 78 -1.85 -42.73 10.45
CA PRO A 78 -0.91 -43.30 9.50
C PRO A 78 0.41 -42.52 9.43
N GLU A 79 1.48 -43.22 9.08
CA GLU A 79 2.78 -42.62 8.76
C GLU A 79 2.66 -41.71 7.53
N ALA A 80 3.44 -40.62 7.50
CA ALA A 80 3.42 -39.64 6.42
C ALA A 80 3.54 -40.29 5.03
N LYS A 81 4.35 -41.34 4.89
CA LYS A 81 4.50 -42.11 3.65
C LYS A 81 3.18 -42.67 3.09
N ILE A 82 2.31 -43.19 3.97
CA ILE A 82 1.03 -43.79 3.59
C ILE A 82 0.05 -42.67 3.26
N ALA A 83 -0.10 -41.70 4.17
CA ALA A 83 -1.01 -40.58 4.02
C ALA A 83 -0.76 -39.76 2.74
N LEU A 84 0.52 -39.50 2.42
CA LEU A 84 0.91 -38.80 1.19
C LEU A 84 0.61 -39.65 -0.06
N LYS A 85 0.82 -40.98 -0.02
CA LYS A 85 0.47 -41.85 -1.15
C LYS A 85 -1.02 -41.77 -1.47
N ASP A 86 -1.86 -41.81 -0.43
CA ASP A 86 -3.31 -41.74 -0.57
C ASP A 86 -3.76 -40.36 -1.08
N LEU A 87 -3.15 -39.29 -0.58
CA LEU A 87 -3.38 -37.94 -1.09
C LEU A 87 -3.02 -37.82 -2.58
N PHE A 88 -1.85 -38.32 -3.01
CA PHE A 88 -1.44 -38.30 -4.42
C PHE A 88 -2.42 -39.06 -5.32
N SER A 89 -2.90 -40.22 -4.85
CA SER A 89 -3.92 -40.99 -5.56
C SER A 89 -5.24 -40.24 -5.65
N PHE A 90 -5.61 -39.49 -4.61
CA PHE A 90 -6.81 -38.65 -4.63
C PHE A 90 -6.63 -37.49 -5.61
N VAL A 91 -5.60 -36.66 -5.49
CA VAL A 91 -5.48 -35.45 -6.33
C VAL A 91 -5.29 -35.75 -7.82
N GLY A 92 -4.53 -36.80 -8.17
CA GLY A 92 -4.19 -37.13 -9.55
C GLY A 92 -3.57 -35.93 -10.29
N ASP A 93 -3.92 -35.75 -11.57
CA ASP A 93 -3.46 -34.61 -12.39
C ASP A 93 -4.36 -33.37 -12.29
N SER A 94 -5.27 -33.33 -11.31
CA SER A 94 -6.23 -32.23 -11.15
C SER A 94 -5.51 -30.91 -10.88
N VAL A 95 -6.11 -29.78 -11.28
CA VAL A 95 -5.64 -28.46 -10.81
C VAL A 95 -5.86 -28.37 -9.31
N LEU A 96 -4.83 -27.93 -8.57
CA LEU A 96 -4.90 -27.76 -7.13
C LEU A 96 -5.40 -26.36 -6.77
N VAL A 97 -6.21 -26.25 -5.72
CA VAL A 97 -6.70 -24.96 -5.22
C VAL A 97 -6.45 -24.90 -3.73
N GLY A 98 -6.20 -23.71 -3.20
CA GLY A 98 -6.00 -23.54 -1.77
C GLY A 98 -5.75 -22.09 -1.44
N HIS A 99 -5.35 -21.82 -0.20
CA HIS A 99 -5.07 -20.48 0.25
C HIS A 99 -3.61 -20.42 0.73
N ASN A 100 -2.72 -19.83 -0.09
CA ASN A 100 -1.25 -19.96 0.04
C ASN A 100 -0.70 -21.33 -0.40
N VAL A 101 -1.20 -21.87 -1.52
CA VAL A 101 -0.84 -23.20 -2.08
C VAL A 101 0.66 -23.50 -2.17
N PRO A 102 1.57 -22.54 -2.46
CA PRO A 102 3.00 -22.81 -2.45
C PRO A 102 3.53 -23.34 -1.10
N PHE A 103 2.88 -22.99 0.01
CA PHE A 103 3.19 -23.55 1.33
C PHE A 103 2.82 -25.04 1.39
N ASP A 104 1.57 -25.39 1.06
CA ASP A 104 1.06 -26.77 1.10
C ASP A 104 1.88 -27.69 0.21
N ILE A 105 2.06 -27.32 -1.06
CA ILE A 105 2.84 -28.10 -2.04
C ILE A 105 4.29 -28.22 -1.58
N GLY A 106 4.86 -27.15 -1.01
CA GLY A 106 6.24 -27.14 -0.49
C GLY A 106 6.44 -28.18 0.62
N PHE A 107 5.54 -28.22 1.61
CA PHE A 107 5.55 -29.21 2.68
C PHE A 107 5.30 -30.63 2.16
N ILE A 108 4.26 -30.83 1.35
CA ILE A 108 3.90 -32.13 0.78
C ILE A 108 5.08 -32.71 -0.01
N ASN A 109 5.70 -31.91 -0.89
CA ASN A 109 6.80 -32.36 -1.72
C ASN A 109 8.07 -32.64 -0.91
N TYR A 110 8.37 -31.83 0.11
CA TYR A 110 9.50 -32.08 1.00
C TYR A 110 9.36 -33.39 1.76
N HIS A 111 8.22 -33.61 2.44
CA HIS A 111 7.98 -34.83 3.19
C HIS A 111 7.83 -36.06 2.30
N SER A 112 7.26 -35.91 1.10
CA SER A 112 7.22 -37.00 0.12
C SER A 112 8.64 -37.39 -0.33
N ALA A 113 9.51 -36.41 -0.62
CA ALA A 113 10.90 -36.67 -0.99
C ALA A 113 11.68 -37.40 0.12
N LEU A 114 11.50 -37.01 1.40
CA LEU A 114 12.08 -37.74 2.54
C LEU A 114 11.65 -39.21 2.59
N ASN A 115 10.43 -39.50 2.13
CA ASN A 115 9.86 -40.84 2.08
C ASN A 115 10.10 -41.57 0.75
N LYS A 116 10.98 -41.03 -0.13
CA LYS A 116 11.26 -41.54 -1.49
C LYS A 116 9.98 -41.64 -2.35
N GLY A 117 9.03 -40.73 -2.12
CA GLY A 117 7.77 -40.62 -2.85
C GLY A 117 7.86 -39.73 -4.08
N ALA A 118 6.71 -39.52 -4.73
CA ALA A 118 6.57 -38.64 -5.90
C ALA A 118 6.49 -37.16 -5.49
N VAL A 119 6.54 -36.26 -6.48
CA VAL A 119 6.43 -34.81 -6.28
C VAL A 119 5.19 -34.32 -7.02
N LEU A 120 4.37 -33.51 -6.36
CA LEU A 120 3.26 -32.80 -7.01
C LEU A 120 3.82 -31.74 -7.95
N THR A 121 3.47 -31.86 -9.23
CA THR A 121 3.82 -30.93 -10.31
C THR A 121 2.58 -30.29 -10.93
N ASN A 122 1.42 -30.50 -10.31
CA ASN A 122 0.13 -29.98 -10.73
C ASN A 122 0.17 -28.46 -10.90
N LYS A 123 -0.62 -27.96 -11.86
CA LYS A 123 -1.00 -26.54 -11.86
C LYS A 123 -1.83 -26.25 -10.62
N PHE A 124 -1.77 -25.01 -10.14
CA PHE A 124 -2.57 -24.61 -8.99
C PHE A 124 -3.20 -23.24 -9.19
N TRP A 125 -4.28 -22.94 -8.47
CA TRP A 125 -4.85 -21.61 -8.36
C TRP A 125 -4.91 -21.22 -6.89
N ASP A 126 -4.08 -20.24 -6.52
CA ASP A 126 -3.99 -19.77 -5.14
C ASP A 126 -5.03 -18.66 -4.90
N THR A 127 -6.00 -18.96 -4.03
CA THR A 127 -7.05 -18.01 -3.68
C THR A 127 -6.51 -16.77 -2.96
N GLN A 128 -5.40 -16.89 -2.22
CA GLN A 128 -4.75 -15.74 -1.61
C GLN A 128 -4.14 -14.83 -2.68
N GLU A 129 -3.42 -15.40 -3.66
CA GLU A 129 -2.82 -14.67 -4.77
C GLU A 129 -3.89 -13.95 -5.61
N ILE A 130 -4.96 -14.66 -5.98
CA ILE A 130 -6.11 -14.10 -6.69
C ILE A 130 -6.73 -12.96 -5.86
N SER A 131 -6.90 -13.17 -4.54
CA SER A 131 -7.51 -12.16 -3.70
C SER A 131 -6.70 -10.86 -3.63
N ARG A 132 -5.36 -10.96 -3.59
CA ARG A 132 -4.45 -9.81 -3.60
C ARG A 132 -4.56 -8.99 -4.89
N VAL A 133 -4.86 -9.61 -6.02
CA VAL A 133 -5.02 -8.87 -7.28
C VAL A 133 -6.36 -8.14 -7.33
N TYR A 134 -7.45 -8.80 -6.94
CA TYR A 134 -8.81 -8.31 -7.22
C TYR A 134 -9.50 -7.58 -6.07
N PHE A 135 -9.07 -7.79 -4.82
CA PHE A 135 -9.76 -7.25 -3.64
C PHE A 135 -8.86 -6.33 -2.82
N PRO A 136 -8.32 -5.23 -3.38
CA PRO A 136 -7.31 -4.42 -2.70
C PRO A 136 -7.84 -3.63 -1.49
N PHE A 137 -9.16 -3.52 -1.30
CA PHE A 137 -9.76 -2.69 -0.25
C PHE A 137 -10.16 -3.45 1.02
N VAL A 138 -9.87 -4.76 1.09
CA VAL A 138 -10.09 -5.56 2.32
C VAL A 138 -9.04 -5.20 3.38
N SER A 139 -9.22 -5.65 4.63
CA SER A 139 -8.24 -5.37 5.69
C SER A 139 -6.95 -6.18 5.52
N ASP A 140 -7.09 -7.44 5.12
CA ASP A 140 -6.02 -8.38 4.83
C ASP A 140 -6.57 -9.51 3.95
N HIS A 141 -5.66 -10.33 3.42
CA HIS A 141 -5.99 -11.42 2.51
C HIS A 141 -6.00 -12.78 3.20
N LYS A 142 -6.25 -12.84 4.52
CA LYS A 142 -6.41 -14.12 5.22
C LYS A 142 -7.69 -14.82 4.76
N LEU A 143 -7.70 -16.15 4.79
CA LEU A 143 -8.86 -16.96 4.43
C LEU A 143 -10.12 -16.49 5.18
N SER A 144 -10.05 -16.33 6.51
CA SER A 144 -11.18 -15.88 7.33
C SER A 144 -11.74 -14.51 6.93
N THR A 145 -10.88 -13.56 6.56
CA THR A 145 -11.28 -12.23 6.07
C THR A 145 -12.03 -12.34 4.74
N MET A 146 -11.53 -13.17 3.82
CA MET A 146 -12.14 -13.38 2.52
C MET A 146 -13.46 -14.16 2.61
N LEU A 147 -13.55 -15.18 3.47
CA LEU A 147 -14.80 -15.90 3.74
C LEU A 147 -15.87 -14.95 4.29
N LYS A 148 -15.50 -14.07 5.24
CA LYS A 148 -16.41 -13.04 5.76
C LYS A 148 -16.85 -12.06 4.68
N PHE A 149 -15.94 -11.64 3.79
CA PHE A 149 -16.27 -10.75 2.67
C PHE A 149 -17.31 -11.36 1.72
N PHE A 150 -17.20 -12.66 1.45
CA PHE A 150 -18.15 -13.40 0.60
C PHE A 150 -19.34 -14.02 1.34
N HIS A 151 -19.48 -13.75 2.64
CA HIS A 151 -20.53 -14.34 3.49
C HIS A 151 -20.56 -15.88 3.47
N ILE A 152 -19.39 -16.51 3.35
CA ILE A 152 -19.22 -17.96 3.43
C ILE A 152 -18.98 -18.32 4.90
N THR A 153 -19.84 -19.18 5.45
CA THR A 153 -19.71 -19.63 6.85
C THR A 153 -19.05 -21.01 6.87
N PRO A 154 -17.85 -21.16 7.45
CA PRO A 154 -17.22 -22.46 7.60
C PRO A 154 -17.94 -23.28 8.69
N GLU A 155 -18.12 -24.58 8.45
CA GLU A 155 -18.78 -25.50 9.39
C GLU A 155 -17.91 -25.83 10.62
N ALA A 156 -16.58 -25.70 10.51
CA ALA A 156 -15.60 -25.80 11.61
C ALA A 156 -14.24 -25.21 11.19
N ALA A 157 -14.01 -23.90 11.38
CA ALA A 157 -12.75 -23.25 10.97
C ALA A 157 -11.51 -23.85 11.68
N HIS A 158 -10.35 -23.81 11.03
CA HIS A 158 -9.06 -24.30 11.57
C HIS A 158 -8.92 -25.83 11.65
N ARG A 159 -9.57 -26.51 10.72
CA ARG A 159 -9.33 -27.92 10.39
C ARG A 159 -9.05 -27.99 8.91
N ALA A 160 -8.05 -28.78 8.50
CA ALA A 160 -7.65 -28.81 7.09
C ALA A 160 -8.82 -29.15 6.15
N THR A 161 -9.74 -30.02 6.60
CA THR A 161 -10.90 -30.40 5.79
C THR A 161 -11.86 -29.24 5.55
N ALA A 162 -12.11 -28.43 6.58
CA ALA A 162 -12.98 -27.28 6.47
C ALA A 162 -12.34 -26.17 5.65
N ASP A 163 -11.03 -25.94 5.81
CA ASP A 163 -10.29 -24.89 5.14
C ASP A 163 -10.03 -25.23 3.66
N ALA A 164 -9.80 -26.50 3.31
CA ALA A 164 -9.78 -26.98 1.92
C ALA A 164 -11.14 -26.77 1.23
N LYS A 165 -12.24 -27.19 1.87
CA LYS A 165 -13.61 -26.95 1.35
C LYS A 165 -13.90 -25.45 1.21
N ALA A 166 -13.54 -24.65 2.21
CA ALA A 166 -13.77 -23.21 2.21
C ALA A 166 -12.97 -22.50 1.12
N SER A 167 -11.72 -22.90 0.87
CA SER A 167 -10.88 -22.37 -0.22
C SER A 167 -11.48 -22.65 -1.59
N GLY A 168 -12.01 -23.87 -1.81
CA GLY A 168 -12.70 -24.20 -3.06
C GLY A 168 -13.98 -23.37 -3.28
N LEU A 169 -14.81 -23.22 -2.23
CA LEU A 169 -16.01 -22.36 -2.28
C LEU A 169 -15.65 -20.89 -2.51
N LEU A 170 -14.58 -20.42 -1.87
CA LEU A 170 -14.07 -19.06 -2.03
C LEU A 170 -13.60 -18.80 -3.47
N LEU A 171 -12.89 -19.76 -4.09
CA LEU A 171 -12.50 -19.64 -5.50
C LEU A 171 -13.73 -19.42 -6.39
N LEU A 172 -14.77 -20.26 -6.24
CA LEU A 172 -15.99 -20.14 -7.03
C LEU A 172 -16.66 -18.77 -6.84
N ALA A 173 -16.76 -18.29 -5.60
CA ALA A 173 -17.34 -16.98 -5.29
C ALA A 173 -16.51 -15.81 -5.86
N MET A 174 -15.18 -15.87 -5.76
CA MET A 174 -14.29 -14.88 -6.35
C MET A 174 -14.38 -14.87 -7.87
N THR A 175 -14.40 -16.04 -8.51
CA THR A 175 -14.51 -16.15 -9.97
C THR A 175 -15.81 -15.54 -10.48
N GLU A 176 -16.94 -15.85 -9.83
CA GLU A 176 -18.24 -15.26 -10.13
C GLU A 176 -18.22 -13.73 -9.98
N HIS A 177 -17.63 -13.24 -8.89
CA HIS A 177 -17.46 -11.81 -8.66
C HIS A 177 -16.61 -11.14 -9.75
N ILE A 178 -15.47 -11.74 -10.10
CA ILE A 178 -14.52 -11.17 -11.07
C ILE A 178 -15.16 -11.03 -12.44
N ILE A 179 -15.89 -12.05 -12.91
CA ILE A 179 -16.53 -12.03 -14.24
C ILE A 179 -17.64 -10.99 -14.30
N LYS A 180 -18.42 -10.86 -13.22
CA LYS A 180 -19.50 -9.89 -13.11
C LYS A 180 -19.01 -8.44 -13.15
N HIS A 181 -17.82 -8.18 -12.62
CA HIS A 181 -17.37 -6.83 -12.30
C HIS A 181 -16.14 -6.34 -13.08
N HIS A 182 -15.35 -7.22 -13.68
CA HIS A 182 -14.14 -6.86 -14.41
C HIS A 182 -14.20 -7.29 -15.88
N SER A 183 -13.85 -6.35 -16.76
CA SER A 183 -13.90 -6.56 -18.21
C SER A 183 -12.84 -7.55 -18.70
N MET A 184 -13.08 -8.17 -19.85
CA MET A 184 -12.08 -9.00 -20.54
C MET A 184 -10.77 -8.23 -20.76
N MET A 185 -10.82 -6.94 -21.08
CA MET A 185 -9.60 -6.13 -21.28
C MET A 185 -8.82 -5.94 -19.98
N THR A 186 -9.51 -5.74 -18.86
CA THR A 186 -8.90 -5.68 -17.52
C THR A 186 -8.17 -7.00 -17.22
N ASN A 187 -8.85 -8.13 -17.44
CA ASN A 187 -8.31 -9.45 -17.13
C ASN A 187 -7.18 -9.87 -18.09
N ALA A 188 -7.28 -9.50 -19.38
CA ALA A 188 -6.20 -9.68 -20.35
C ALA A 188 -4.95 -8.87 -19.97
N ARG A 189 -5.13 -7.65 -19.45
CA ARG A 189 -4.00 -6.86 -18.96
C ARG A 189 -3.34 -7.48 -17.74
N LEU A 190 -4.13 -8.04 -16.82
CA LEU A 190 -3.61 -8.79 -15.68
C LEU A 190 -2.91 -10.08 -16.12
N LEU A 191 -3.40 -10.75 -17.16
CA LEU A 191 -2.78 -11.95 -17.74
C LEU A 191 -1.38 -11.64 -18.31
N ASP A 192 -1.23 -10.52 -19.02
CA ASP A 192 0.08 -10.08 -19.52
C ASP A 192 1.05 -9.79 -18.37
N LEU A 193 0.56 -9.12 -17.32
CA LEU A 193 1.36 -8.81 -16.14
C LEU A 193 1.74 -10.07 -15.35
N SER A 194 0.85 -11.05 -15.21
CA SER A 194 1.17 -12.32 -14.51
C SER A 194 2.20 -13.14 -15.27
N LYS A 195 2.16 -13.13 -16.60
CA LYS A 195 3.19 -13.72 -17.45
C LYS A 195 4.56 -13.05 -17.23
N GLN A 196 4.61 -11.72 -17.24
CA GLN A 196 5.84 -10.97 -17.00
C GLN A 196 6.37 -11.16 -15.57
N ALA A 197 5.47 -11.34 -14.59
CA ALA A 197 5.78 -11.68 -13.20
C ALA A 197 6.25 -13.13 -13.01
N GLN A 198 6.28 -13.96 -14.08
CA GLN A 198 6.65 -15.38 -14.06
C GLN A 198 5.75 -16.25 -13.18
N LEU A 199 4.48 -15.86 -13.02
CA LEU A 199 3.48 -16.61 -12.25
C LEU A 199 2.81 -17.71 -13.11
N ASN A 200 3.64 -18.47 -13.85
CA ASN A 200 3.19 -19.61 -14.64
C ASN A 200 2.74 -20.75 -13.70
N ASN A 201 1.80 -21.58 -14.15
CA ASN A 201 1.19 -22.66 -13.36
C ASN A 201 0.40 -22.19 -12.13
N SER A 202 0.17 -20.88 -11.99
CA SER A 202 -0.57 -20.24 -10.89
C SER A 202 -1.60 -19.22 -11.42
N LEU A 203 -1.50 -17.94 -11.02
CA LEU A 203 -2.39 -16.87 -11.48
C LEU A 203 -2.46 -16.73 -13.00
N TYR A 204 -1.37 -16.99 -13.74
CA TYR A 204 -1.39 -16.92 -15.22
C TYR A 204 -2.43 -17.87 -15.81
N ASP A 205 -2.43 -19.14 -15.40
CA ASP A 205 -3.36 -20.14 -15.93
C ASP A 205 -4.81 -19.85 -15.52
N TYR A 206 -5.02 -19.36 -14.30
CA TYR A 206 -6.35 -18.90 -13.84
C TYR A 206 -6.88 -17.74 -14.71
N LEU A 207 -6.06 -16.72 -14.94
CA LEU A 207 -6.42 -15.57 -15.76
C LEU A 207 -6.62 -15.95 -17.23
N HIS A 208 -5.84 -16.90 -17.74
CA HIS A 208 -6.00 -17.42 -19.10
C HIS A 208 -7.38 -18.05 -19.28
N LEU A 209 -7.79 -18.92 -18.33
CA LEU A 209 -9.13 -19.51 -18.31
C LEU A 209 -10.23 -18.44 -18.28
N LEU A 210 -10.09 -17.43 -17.42
CA LEU A 210 -11.04 -16.31 -17.32
C LEU A 210 -11.16 -15.53 -18.62
N VAL A 211 -10.03 -15.19 -19.26
CA VAL A 211 -10.00 -14.39 -20.49
C VAL A 211 -10.61 -15.18 -21.65
N GLU A 212 -10.30 -16.46 -21.80
CA GLU A 212 -10.91 -17.30 -22.84
C GLU A 212 -12.41 -17.47 -22.63
N TYR A 213 -12.86 -17.64 -21.38
CA TYR A 213 -14.29 -17.65 -21.07
C TYR A 213 -14.96 -16.31 -21.44
N GLN A 214 -14.37 -15.19 -21.02
CA GLN A 214 -14.93 -13.86 -21.29
C GLN A 214 -14.89 -13.48 -22.78
N ARG A 215 -13.96 -14.02 -23.57
CA ARG A 215 -13.97 -13.85 -25.04
C ARG A 215 -15.28 -14.40 -25.64
N SER A 216 -15.72 -15.57 -25.17
CA SER A 216 -17.01 -16.15 -25.62
C SER A 216 -18.24 -15.40 -25.10
N TYR A 217 -18.12 -14.76 -23.94
CA TYR A 217 -19.15 -13.97 -23.25
C TYR A 217 -19.36 -12.60 -23.91
N VAL A 218 -18.28 -11.87 -24.23
CA VAL A 218 -18.33 -10.55 -24.88
C VAL A 218 -18.98 -10.62 -26.27
N LEU A 219 -18.79 -11.72 -26.99
CA LEU A 219 -19.46 -11.96 -28.29
C LEU A 219 -21.00 -12.02 -28.16
N LYS A 220 -21.55 -12.22 -26.95
CA LYS A 220 -22.99 -12.24 -26.66
C LYS A 220 -23.56 -10.88 -26.22
N GLY A 221 -22.73 -9.83 -26.12
CA GLY A 221 -23.18 -8.46 -25.83
C GLY A 221 -23.41 -8.14 -24.35
N GLU A 222 -22.90 -8.95 -23.43
CA GLU A 222 -23.10 -8.75 -21.99
C GLU A 222 -22.16 -7.70 -21.39
N HIS A 223 -22.66 -6.94 -20.40
CA HIS A 223 -21.94 -5.83 -19.77
C HIS A 223 -21.55 -6.13 -18.31
N THR A 224 -20.38 -5.65 -17.89
CA THR A 224 -19.91 -5.74 -16.50
C THR A 224 -20.58 -4.69 -15.61
N THR A 225 -20.82 -5.03 -14.35
CA THR A 225 -21.36 -4.10 -13.35
C THR A 225 -20.22 -3.34 -12.64
N PRO A 226 -20.23 -1.99 -12.61
CA PRO A 226 -19.21 -1.24 -11.88
C PRO A 226 -19.19 -1.56 -10.37
N LEU A 227 -18.00 -1.51 -9.77
CA LEU A 227 -17.81 -1.62 -8.32
C LEU A 227 -17.65 -0.25 -7.67
N ASP A 228 -18.14 -0.12 -6.44
CA ASP A 228 -17.88 1.05 -5.59
C ASP A 228 -17.37 0.62 -4.20
N TYR A 229 -16.13 0.14 -4.17
CA TYR A 229 -15.42 -0.23 -2.94
C TYR A 229 -14.51 0.88 -2.40
N ALA A 230 -14.30 1.94 -3.18
CA ALA A 230 -13.33 2.97 -2.83
C ALA A 230 -13.85 3.83 -1.67
N LYS A 231 -12.98 4.00 -0.66
CA LYS A 231 -13.24 4.87 0.46
C LYS A 231 -13.05 6.33 0.03
N PRO A 232 -14.05 7.22 0.20
CA PRO A 232 -13.84 8.62 -0.10
C PRO A 232 -12.95 9.25 0.97
N ASN A 233 -12.04 10.14 0.57
CA ASN A 233 -11.24 10.96 1.50
C ASN A 233 -11.92 12.30 1.86
N VAL A 234 -13.21 12.43 1.53
CA VAL A 234 -14.06 13.59 1.85
C VAL A 234 -15.39 13.10 2.40
N ILE A 235 -15.82 13.68 3.51
CA ILE A 235 -17.13 13.47 4.10
C ILE A 235 -17.87 14.80 4.11
N GLU A 236 -19.05 14.82 3.52
CA GLU A 236 -19.89 16.02 3.45
C GLU A 236 -21.24 15.71 4.08
N ASN A 237 -21.64 16.52 5.06
CA ASN A 237 -22.97 16.54 5.63
C ASN A 237 -23.68 17.79 5.13
N ASP A 238 -24.44 17.66 4.05
CA ASP A 238 -25.15 18.77 3.41
C ASP A 238 -26.59 18.81 3.92
N ILE A 239 -26.78 19.49 5.05
CA ILE A 239 -28.08 19.69 5.70
C ILE A 239 -28.20 21.13 6.20
N PRO A 240 -29.42 21.69 6.33
CA PRO A 240 -29.60 23.02 6.89
C PRO A 240 -29.01 23.11 8.29
N PHE A 241 -28.32 24.22 8.56
CA PHE A 241 -27.75 24.47 9.88
C PHE A 241 -28.86 24.61 10.93
N HIS A 242 -28.86 23.71 11.92
CA HIS A 242 -29.66 23.85 13.13
C HIS A 242 -28.73 24.27 14.27
N ASN A 243 -29.08 25.36 14.95
CA ASN A 243 -28.30 25.82 16.08
C ASN A 243 -28.48 24.85 17.24
N ILE A 244 -27.44 24.06 17.50
CA ILE A 244 -27.38 23.08 18.60
C ILE A 244 -26.45 23.55 19.71
N SER A 245 -26.85 23.34 20.96
CA SER A 245 -25.98 23.56 22.13
C SER A 245 -25.15 22.31 22.44
N LEU A 246 -24.06 22.47 23.19
CA LEU A 246 -23.24 21.31 23.61
C LEU A 246 -24.00 20.42 24.60
N ASP A 247 -24.81 21.01 25.47
CA ASP A 247 -25.67 20.28 26.40
C ASP A 247 -26.70 19.42 25.65
N GLU A 248 -27.34 19.95 24.61
CA GLU A 248 -28.25 19.17 23.74
C GLU A 248 -27.56 17.97 23.07
N VAL A 249 -26.24 18.03 22.86
CA VAL A 249 -25.49 16.93 22.24
C VAL A 249 -25.06 15.89 23.27
N PHE A 250 -24.41 16.31 24.36
CA PHE A 250 -23.67 15.44 25.27
C PHE A 250 -24.40 15.07 26.56
N ASN A 251 -25.53 15.71 26.89
CA ASN A 251 -26.27 15.39 28.11
C ASN A 251 -26.84 13.95 28.08
N SER A 252 -27.19 13.43 29.25
CA SER A 252 -27.82 12.11 29.48
C SER A 252 -29.05 11.83 28.61
N GLU A 253 -29.81 12.87 28.25
CA GLU A 253 -30.96 12.80 27.34
C GLU A 253 -30.71 13.43 25.95
N GLY A 254 -29.45 13.81 25.67
CA GLY A 254 -29.05 14.52 24.46
C GLY A 254 -29.01 13.66 23.21
N LEU A 255 -28.63 14.27 22.08
CA LEU A 255 -28.61 13.65 20.76
C LEU A 255 -27.75 12.38 20.69
N LEU A 256 -26.64 12.32 21.43
CA LEU A 256 -25.79 11.12 21.46
C LEU A 256 -26.48 9.97 22.17
N SER A 257 -27.15 10.24 23.29
CA SER A 257 -27.91 9.24 24.05
C SER A 257 -29.05 8.62 23.22
N GLN A 258 -29.76 9.44 22.45
CA GLN A 258 -30.88 9.00 21.61
C GLN A 258 -30.46 8.18 20.39
N LYS A 259 -29.28 8.44 19.81
CA LYS A 259 -28.88 7.88 18.51
C LYS A 259 -27.69 6.93 18.56
N PHE A 260 -26.98 6.84 19.68
CA PHE A 260 -25.79 5.99 19.84
C PHE A 260 -26.13 4.79 20.74
N PRO A 261 -26.19 3.56 20.19
CA PRO A 261 -26.43 2.36 20.99
C PRO A 261 -25.36 2.21 22.07
N HIS A 262 -25.78 1.94 23.32
CA HIS A 262 -24.89 1.84 24.49
C HIS A 262 -24.12 3.14 24.82
N PHE A 263 -24.69 4.31 24.52
CA PHE A 263 -24.15 5.56 25.04
C PHE A 263 -24.15 5.57 26.57
N GLU A 264 -23.04 6.02 27.14
CA GLU A 264 -22.90 6.26 28.56
C GLU A 264 -22.55 7.74 28.75
N PHE A 265 -23.36 8.42 29.56
CA PHE A 265 -23.11 9.82 29.89
C PHE A 265 -21.84 9.94 30.73
N ARG A 266 -20.94 10.85 30.30
CA ARG A 266 -19.68 11.14 31.00
C ARG A 266 -19.54 12.65 31.17
N SER A 267 -19.61 13.14 32.41
CA SER A 267 -19.50 14.58 32.73
C SER A 267 -18.21 15.21 32.18
N GLY A 268 -17.09 14.49 32.25
CA GLY A 268 -15.80 14.95 31.71
C GLY A 268 -15.80 15.16 30.19
N GLN A 269 -16.68 14.48 29.44
CA GLN A 269 -16.84 14.69 27.99
C GLN A 269 -17.45 16.07 27.70
N LEU A 270 -18.51 16.42 28.43
CA LEU A 270 -19.19 17.72 28.32
C LEU A 270 -18.30 18.86 28.83
N GLU A 271 -17.58 18.64 29.93
CA GLU A 271 -16.62 19.61 30.45
C GLU A 271 -15.51 19.91 29.42
N MET A 272 -14.90 18.86 28.85
CA MET A 272 -13.92 18.98 27.79
C MET A 272 -14.47 19.75 26.59
N ALA A 273 -15.69 19.42 26.13
CA ALA A 273 -16.31 20.10 25.00
C ALA A 273 -16.54 21.60 25.25
N ASN A 274 -16.99 21.96 26.45
CA ASN A 274 -17.17 23.35 26.86
C ASN A 274 -15.84 24.12 26.92
N LYS A 275 -14.78 23.50 27.46
CA LYS A 275 -13.44 24.10 27.48
C LYS A 275 -12.87 24.31 26.08
N VAL A 276 -13.04 23.34 25.18
CA VAL A 276 -12.63 23.47 23.76
C VAL A 276 -13.38 24.61 23.08
N LYS A 277 -14.70 24.72 23.28
CA LYS A 277 -15.51 25.84 22.76
C LYS A 277 -14.99 27.18 23.26
N GLU A 278 -14.74 27.32 24.57
CA GLU A 278 -14.22 28.55 25.18
C GLU A 278 -12.85 28.94 24.60
N ALA A 279 -11.96 27.97 24.43
CA ALA A 279 -10.62 28.19 23.87
C ALA A 279 -10.67 28.69 22.42
N PHE A 280 -11.54 28.12 21.57
CA PHE A 280 -11.73 28.61 20.21
C PHE A 280 -12.34 30.01 20.18
N GLN A 281 -13.36 30.29 20.99
CA GLN A 281 -14.00 31.60 21.05
C GLN A 281 -13.05 32.72 21.50
N ASN A 282 -12.15 32.40 22.44
CA ASN A 282 -11.22 33.36 23.02
C ASN A 282 -9.81 33.32 22.39
N THR A 283 -9.60 32.51 21.34
CA THR A 283 -8.29 32.32 20.69
C THR A 283 -7.17 31.98 21.69
N LYS A 284 -7.40 31.04 22.61
CA LYS A 284 -6.45 30.62 23.64
C LYS A 284 -5.90 29.23 23.38
N HIS A 285 -4.67 28.98 23.83
CA HIS A 285 -4.14 27.62 23.92
C HIS A 285 -4.76 26.88 25.10
N LEU A 286 -5.09 25.60 24.89
CA LEU A 286 -5.70 24.73 25.88
C LEU A 286 -5.02 23.37 25.85
N ALA A 287 -4.54 22.92 27.00
CA ALA A 287 -4.05 21.57 27.22
C ALA A 287 -5.03 20.83 28.13
N ILE A 288 -5.48 19.66 27.71
CA ILE A 288 -6.41 18.81 28.47
C ILE A 288 -5.82 17.42 28.55
N GLU A 289 -5.70 16.91 29.78
CA GLU A 289 -5.48 15.49 30.01
C GLU A 289 -6.86 14.82 30.19
N ALA A 290 -7.17 13.85 29.33
CA ALA A 290 -8.44 13.13 29.39
C ALA A 290 -8.19 11.62 29.30
N GLY A 291 -8.78 10.88 30.24
CA GLY A 291 -8.68 9.43 30.32
C GLY A 291 -9.10 8.70 29.03
N THR A 292 -8.71 7.44 28.91
CA THR A 292 -9.24 6.57 27.85
C THR A 292 -10.75 6.35 28.05
N GLY A 293 -11.49 6.18 26.95
CA GLY A 293 -12.95 5.94 27.02
C GLY A 293 -13.82 7.18 27.31
N VAL A 294 -13.26 8.35 27.64
CA VAL A 294 -14.02 9.60 27.90
C VAL A 294 -14.81 10.11 26.68
N GLY A 295 -14.52 9.60 25.47
CA GLY A 295 -15.13 10.08 24.24
C GLY A 295 -14.49 11.38 23.72
N LYS A 296 -13.16 11.48 23.88
CA LYS A 296 -12.31 12.63 23.51
C LYS A 296 -12.57 13.13 22.09
N SER A 297 -12.62 12.21 21.11
CA SER A 297 -12.85 12.56 19.70
C SER A 297 -14.08 13.44 19.52
N PHE A 298 -15.22 13.05 20.09
CA PHE A 298 -16.45 13.82 19.94
C PHE A 298 -16.36 15.12 20.73
N ALA A 299 -15.77 15.10 21.93
CA ALA A 299 -15.63 16.27 22.78
C ALA A 299 -14.86 17.42 22.11
N TYR A 300 -13.86 17.16 21.25
CA TYR A 300 -13.22 18.21 20.46
C TYR A 300 -13.87 18.43 19.09
N LEU A 301 -14.39 17.40 18.42
CA LEU A 301 -14.95 17.53 17.07
C LEU A 301 -16.25 18.34 17.04
N VAL A 302 -17.18 18.08 17.97
CA VAL A 302 -18.49 18.75 17.98
C VAL A 302 -18.35 20.27 18.15
N PRO A 303 -17.68 20.80 19.19
CA PRO A 303 -17.47 22.24 19.30
C PRO A 303 -16.65 22.81 18.14
N ALA A 304 -15.65 22.06 17.62
CA ALA A 304 -14.88 22.49 16.45
C ALA A 304 -15.76 22.67 15.21
N MET A 305 -16.68 21.74 14.92
CA MET A 305 -17.58 21.84 13.77
C MET A 305 -18.57 23.00 13.92
N ILE A 306 -19.17 23.18 15.10
CA ILE A 306 -20.09 24.29 15.37
C ILE A 306 -19.36 25.62 15.20
N PHE A 307 -18.16 25.74 15.76
CA PHE A 307 -17.33 26.94 15.66
C PHE A 307 -16.88 27.22 14.23
N ALA A 308 -16.36 26.21 13.52
CA ALA A 308 -15.90 26.31 12.14
C ALA A 308 -17.02 26.79 11.22
N HIS A 309 -18.21 26.19 11.36
CA HIS A 309 -19.38 26.57 10.57
C HIS A 309 -19.82 28.01 10.84
N LYS A 310 -20.03 28.38 12.12
CA LYS A 310 -20.51 29.73 12.50
C LYS A 310 -19.55 30.84 12.06
N ASN A 311 -18.25 30.60 12.15
CA ASN A 311 -17.22 31.61 11.85
C ASN A 311 -16.67 31.52 10.42
N LYS A 312 -17.20 30.62 9.58
CA LYS A 312 -16.71 30.36 8.20
C LYS A 312 -15.20 30.14 8.17
N THR A 313 -14.70 29.39 9.15
CA THR A 313 -13.29 29.07 9.32
C THR A 313 -13.09 27.56 9.28
N ARG A 314 -11.84 27.14 9.43
CA ARG A 314 -11.43 25.75 9.38
C ARG A 314 -10.68 25.37 10.63
N VAL A 315 -10.95 24.18 11.13
CA VAL A 315 -10.20 23.55 12.21
C VAL A 315 -9.41 22.37 11.64
N VAL A 316 -8.09 22.39 11.87
CA VAL A 316 -7.21 21.26 11.57
C VAL A 316 -7.15 20.34 12.79
N VAL A 317 -7.30 19.05 12.58
CA VAL A 317 -7.16 18.02 13.62
C VAL A 317 -6.00 17.11 13.24
N SER A 318 -5.00 17.04 14.12
CA SER A 318 -3.79 16.25 13.91
C SER A 318 -3.74 15.10 14.91
N THR A 319 -3.60 13.87 14.43
CA THR A 319 -3.46 12.66 15.26
C THR A 319 -2.04 12.10 15.18
N ASN A 320 -1.62 11.30 16.17
CA ASN A 320 -0.29 10.69 16.16
C ASN A 320 -0.05 9.74 14.97
N THR A 321 -0.95 8.77 14.73
CA THR A 321 -0.73 7.73 13.71
C THR A 321 -1.77 7.80 12.59
N LYS A 322 -1.43 7.25 11.41
CA LYS A 322 -2.37 7.10 10.28
C LYS A 322 -3.57 6.22 10.64
N ASN A 323 -3.40 5.24 11.53
CA ASN A 323 -4.51 4.38 11.97
C ASN A 323 -5.51 5.16 12.84
N LEU A 324 -5.02 5.99 13.76
CA LEU A 324 -5.89 6.89 14.55
C LEU A 324 -6.57 7.92 13.64
N GLN A 325 -5.83 8.44 12.65
CA GLN A 325 -6.33 9.33 11.62
C GLN A 325 -7.51 8.69 10.84
N ASP A 326 -7.33 7.45 10.39
CA ASP A 326 -8.33 6.68 9.65
C ASP A 326 -9.51 6.30 10.55
N GLN A 327 -9.29 6.02 11.84
CA GLN A 327 -10.37 5.79 12.80
C GLN A 327 -11.22 7.05 12.97
N LEU A 328 -10.59 8.20 13.21
CA LEU A 328 -11.30 9.48 13.34
C LEU A 328 -12.12 9.77 12.08
N PHE A 329 -11.55 9.51 10.90
CA PHE A 329 -12.18 9.84 9.63
C PHE A 329 -13.24 8.84 9.16
N TYR A 330 -12.99 7.53 9.22
CA TYR A 330 -13.91 6.52 8.68
C TYR A 330 -14.89 5.95 9.71
N LYS A 331 -14.73 6.28 11.01
CA LYS A 331 -15.63 5.84 12.07
C LYS A 331 -16.29 7.02 12.78
N ASP A 332 -15.50 7.90 13.39
CA ASP A 332 -16.02 8.94 14.30
C ASP A 332 -16.81 10.02 13.52
N LEU A 333 -16.25 10.55 12.43
CA LEU A 333 -16.94 11.55 11.59
C LEU A 333 -18.24 11.03 10.94
N PRO A 334 -18.30 9.81 10.37
CA PRO A 334 -19.55 9.23 9.86
C PRO A 334 -20.61 9.01 10.94
N GLN A 335 -20.21 8.69 12.17
CA GLN A 335 -21.14 8.61 13.30
C GLN A 335 -21.72 9.99 13.62
N LEU A 336 -20.87 11.02 13.73
CA LEU A 336 -21.32 12.40 13.94
C LEU A 336 -22.23 12.89 12.81
N LYS A 337 -21.93 12.55 11.54
CA LYS A 337 -22.78 12.87 10.39
C LYS A 337 -24.21 12.32 10.55
N LYS A 338 -24.38 11.11 11.07
CA LYS A 338 -25.70 10.50 11.31
C LYS A 338 -26.44 11.14 12.49
N MET A 339 -25.69 11.67 13.45
CA MET A 339 -26.24 12.11 14.74
C MET A 339 -26.59 13.59 14.77
N LEU A 340 -25.70 14.44 14.23
CA LEU A 340 -25.78 15.88 14.37
C LEU A 340 -26.53 16.54 13.21
N PRO A 341 -27.50 17.44 13.50
CA PRO A 341 -28.17 18.27 12.51
C PRO A 341 -27.30 19.49 12.12
N LEU A 342 -26.02 19.26 11.83
CA LEU A 342 -25.02 20.29 11.57
C LEU A 342 -24.34 20.07 10.20
N PRO A 343 -24.36 21.05 9.29
CA PRO A 343 -23.56 20.99 8.07
C PRO A 343 -22.07 21.07 8.34
N PHE A 344 -21.31 20.14 7.75
CA PHE A 344 -19.85 20.19 7.78
C PHE A 344 -19.27 19.47 6.57
N LYS A 345 -18.05 19.87 6.19
CA LYS A 345 -17.24 19.17 5.21
C LYS A 345 -15.89 18.82 5.83
N ALA A 346 -15.55 17.55 5.82
CA ALA A 346 -14.31 17.04 6.36
C ALA A 346 -13.44 16.43 5.26
N SER A 347 -12.14 16.75 5.25
CA SER A 347 -11.16 16.15 4.33
C SER A 347 -10.07 15.40 5.09
N LEU A 348 -9.71 14.21 4.62
CA LEU A 348 -8.58 13.41 5.10
C LEU A 348 -7.33 13.73 4.30
N VAL A 349 -6.25 14.12 4.98
CA VAL A 349 -5.01 14.55 4.33
C VAL A 349 -3.81 13.78 4.88
N LYS A 350 -3.16 13.01 4.00
CA LYS A 350 -1.87 12.35 4.25
C LYS A 350 -0.74 13.01 3.44
N GLY A 351 0.50 12.62 3.70
CA GLY A 351 1.66 13.11 2.94
C GLY A 351 1.56 12.80 1.45
N ARG A 352 2.15 13.64 0.60
CA ARG A 352 2.04 13.53 -0.87
C ARG A 352 2.51 12.19 -1.41
N GLU A 353 3.52 11.61 -0.78
CA GLU A 353 4.10 10.31 -1.10
C GLU A 353 3.16 9.12 -0.83
N ASN A 354 1.97 9.35 -0.28
CA ASN A 354 0.92 8.33 -0.15
C ASN A 354 -0.03 8.33 -1.36
N TYR A 355 0.01 9.35 -2.21
CA TYR A 355 -0.90 9.42 -3.37
C TYR A 355 -0.20 8.95 -4.64
N VAL A 356 -0.90 8.18 -5.47
CA VAL A 356 -0.43 7.85 -6.82
C VAL A 356 -0.49 9.09 -7.72
N CYS A 357 0.50 9.26 -8.60
CA CYS A 357 0.52 10.30 -9.61
C CYS A 357 0.03 9.73 -10.94
N GLU A 358 -1.08 10.26 -11.48
CA GLU A 358 -1.64 9.82 -12.77
C GLU A 358 -0.63 9.85 -13.91
N ARG A 359 0.17 10.91 -14.01
CA ARG A 359 1.20 11.03 -15.04
C ARG A 359 2.21 9.89 -14.93
N ARG A 360 2.84 9.74 -13.76
CA ARG A 360 3.90 8.75 -13.53
C ARG A 360 3.40 7.31 -13.62
N TRP A 361 2.14 7.07 -13.22
CA TRP A 361 1.46 5.80 -13.44
C TRP A 361 1.34 5.49 -14.93
N ASN A 362 0.84 6.44 -15.73
CA ASN A 362 0.71 6.25 -17.18
C ASN A 362 2.08 6.11 -17.87
N ASP A 363 3.09 6.88 -17.45
CA ASP A 363 4.47 6.76 -17.94
C ASP A 363 4.98 5.32 -17.70
N MET A 364 4.79 4.77 -16.49
CA MET A 364 5.17 3.40 -16.17
C MET A 364 4.37 2.34 -16.95
N LEU A 365 3.09 2.61 -17.27
CA LEU A 365 2.30 1.72 -18.12
C LEU A 365 2.72 1.81 -19.61
N MET A 366 3.18 2.96 -20.10
CA MET A 366 3.61 3.10 -21.50
C MET A 366 4.99 2.48 -21.76
N GLU A 367 5.84 2.34 -20.75
CA GLU A 367 7.14 1.64 -20.82
C GLU A 367 7.01 0.11 -21.13
N GLN A 368 5.79 -0.42 -21.25
CA GLN A 368 5.44 -1.85 -21.19
C GLN A 368 5.67 -2.68 -22.45
N SER A 369 6.17 -2.13 -23.56
CA SER A 369 6.30 -2.93 -24.78
C SER A 369 7.43 -3.97 -24.75
N THR A 370 8.47 -3.87 -23.89
CA THR A 370 9.53 -4.93 -23.80
C THR A 370 10.37 -5.04 -22.49
N ALA A 371 10.17 -4.25 -21.41
CA ALA A 371 11.24 -4.06 -20.40
C ALA A 371 10.91 -4.19 -18.88
N LEU A 372 9.75 -4.71 -18.47
CA LEU A 372 9.46 -4.92 -17.03
C LEU A 372 10.17 -6.16 -16.48
N THR A 373 10.73 -6.04 -15.27
CA THR A 373 11.14 -7.21 -14.48
C THR A 373 9.96 -7.96 -13.88
N PRO A 374 10.16 -9.24 -13.49
CA PRO A 374 9.16 -9.96 -12.72
C PRO A 374 8.72 -9.23 -11.45
N TYR A 375 9.65 -8.58 -10.75
CA TYR A 375 9.36 -7.77 -9.57
C TYR A 375 8.50 -6.53 -9.89
N GLU A 376 8.78 -5.81 -10.96
CA GLU A 376 7.97 -4.66 -11.42
C GLU A 376 6.57 -5.10 -11.85
N ALA A 377 6.48 -6.20 -12.60
CA ALA A 377 5.22 -6.75 -13.06
C ALA A 377 4.34 -7.19 -11.87
N GLN A 378 4.93 -7.87 -10.87
CA GLN A 378 4.23 -8.25 -9.65
C GLN A 378 3.71 -7.04 -8.86
N ALA A 379 4.52 -5.99 -8.73
CA ALA A 379 4.11 -4.74 -8.08
C ALA A 379 2.89 -4.11 -8.80
N LEU A 380 2.90 -4.11 -10.13
CA LEU A 380 1.80 -3.58 -10.93
C LEU A 380 0.52 -4.42 -10.83
N LEU A 381 0.62 -5.75 -10.72
CA LEU A 381 -0.55 -6.61 -10.49
C LEU A 381 -1.35 -6.15 -9.26
N TYR A 382 -0.67 -5.89 -8.14
CA TYR A 382 -1.31 -5.47 -6.89
C TYR A 382 -1.84 -4.03 -6.90
N LEU A 383 -1.41 -3.21 -7.88
CA LEU A 383 -1.85 -1.82 -8.02
C LEU A 383 -2.94 -1.66 -9.08
N TYR A 384 -3.02 -2.55 -10.06
CA TYR A 384 -3.81 -2.31 -11.27
C TYR A 384 -5.31 -2.18 -10.99
N ILE A 385 -5.92 -3.13 -10.27
CA ILE A 385 -7.34 -3.06 -9.90
C ILE A 385 -7.61 -1.90 -8.95
N TRP A 386 -6.76 -1.72 -7.93
CA TRP A 386 -6.87 -0.58 -7.01
C TRP A 386 -6.89 0.75 -7.76
N LYS A 387 -6.00 0.94 -8.72
CA LYS A 387 -5.86 2.18 -9.48
C LYS A 387 -7.06 2.49 -10.37
N GLN A 388 -7.78 1.46 -10.82
CA GLN A 388 -9.02 1.62 -11.57
C GLN A 388 -10.19 2.04 -10.68
N LEU A 389 -10.18 1.65 -9.41
CA LEU A 389 -11.31 1.81 -8.50
C LEU A 389 -11.14 2.99 -7.52
N THR A 390 -9.92 3.33 -7.11
CA THR A 390 -9.68 4.34 -6.06
C THR A 390 -10.19 5.72 -6.46
N LYS A 391 -10.83 6.39 -5.49
CA LYS A 391 -11.32 7.78 -5.62
C LYS A 391 -10.34 8.79 -5.02
N SER A 392 -9.56 8.38 -4.02
CA SER A 392 -8.62 9.26 -3.30
C SER A 392 -7.20 9.16 -3.85
N GLY A 393 -6.84 8.05 -4.50
CA GLY A 393 -5.47 7.75 -4.93
C GLY A 393 -4.52 7.45 -3.77
N ASP A 394 -5.01 7.34 -2.54
CA ASP A 394 -4.21 7.04 -1.33
C ASP A 394 -3.91 5.54 -1.24
N ILE A 395 -2.63 5.19 -1.27
CA ILE A 395 -2.16 3.81 -1.23
C ILE A 395 -2.52 3.08 0.07
N SER A 396 -2.83 3.79 1.15
CA SER A 396 -3.26 3.15 2.41
C SER A 396 -4.61 2.44 2.29
N GLU A 397 -5.36 2.69 1.22
CA GLU A 397 -6.56 1.93 0.87
C GLU A 397 -6.26 0.54 0.30
N ASN A 398 -5.00 0.27 -0.10
CA ASN A 398 -4.59 -0.95 -0.78
C ASN A 398 -3.86 -1.91 0.18
N SER A 399 -4.54 -2.96 0.64
CA SER A 399 -3.96 -4.02 1.49
C SER A 399 -3.03 -4.96 0.72
N SER A 400 -3.16 -5.04 -0.60
CA SER A 400 -2.39 -5.95 -1.45
C SER A 400 -0.96 -5.49 -1.68
N PHE A 401 -0.74 -4.17 -1.65
CA PHE A 401 0.54 -3.57 -2.01
C PHE A 401 1.41 -3.25 -0.78
N ASP A 402 2.39 -4.11 -0.52
CA ASP A 402 3.41 -3.84 0.50
C ASP A 402 4.39 -2.77 0.02
N ARG A 403 4.22 -1.54 0.53
CA ARG A 403 5.08 -0.40 0.23
C ARG A 403 6.53 -0.58 0.65
N LYS A 404 6.82 -1.38 1.68
CA LYS A 404 8.21 -1.64 2.10
C LYS A 404 8.88 -2.55 1.07
N ARG A 405 8.23 -3.66 0.73
CA ARG A 405 8.70 -4.59 -0.30
C ARG A 405 8.82 -3.94 -1.66
N PHE A 406 7.86 -3.11 -2.06
CA PHE A 406 7.77 -2.47 -3.38
C PHE A 406 8.12 -0.98 -3.38
N ASN A 407 8.96 -0.52 -2.44
CA ASN A 407 9.29 0.90 -2.24
C ASN A 407 9.84 1.57 -3.51
N ILE A 408 10.75 0.88 -4.22
CA ILE A 408 11.36 1.38 -5.46
C ILE A 408 10.27 1.70 -6.49
N ILE A 409 9.31 0.80 -6.64
CA ILE A 409 8.21 0.96 -7.61
C ILE A 409 7.27 2.08 -7.17
N TRP A 410 6.90 2.08 -5.89
CA TRP A 410 6.03 3.12 -5.34
C TRP A 410 6.63 4.52 -5.52
N LYS A 411 7.92 4.69 -5.22
CA LYS A 411 8.62 5.97 -5.40
C LYS A 411 8.73 6.41 -6.86
N ARG A 412 8.58 5.49 -7.83
CA ARG A 412 8.51 5.78 -9.26
C ARG A 412 7.13 6.27 -9.72
N ILE A 413 6.05 5.94 -9.01
CA ILE A 413 4.67 6.26 -9.42
C ILE A 413 3.94 7.22 -8.49
N CYS A 414 4.38 7.40 -7.24
CA CYS A 414 3.72 8.26 -6.28
C CYS A 414 3.86 9.75 -6.65
N SER A 415 3.07 10.62 -6.03
CA SER A 415 3.26 12.05 -6.14
C SER A 415 4.56 12.46 -5.46
N ASP A 416 5.37 13.23 -6.17
CA ASP A 416 6.64 13.78 -5.69
C ASP A 416 6.57 15.30 -5.85
N ARG A 417 6.96 16.05 -4.80
CA ARG A 417 6.86 17.52 -4.80
C ARG A 417 7.81 18.19 -5.77
N TYR A 418 8.96 17.57 -6.02
CA TYR A 418 10.01 18.10 -6.89
C TYR A 418 9.67 17.84 -8.36
N GLN A 419 9.02 16.71 -8.66
CA GLN A 419 8.66 16.33 -10.04
C GLN A 419 7.22 16.70 -10.45
N CYS A 420 6.47 17.39 -9.57
CA CYS A 420 5.08 17.75 -9.80
C CYS A 420 4.96 19.11 -10.52
N MET A 421 4.42 19.08 -11.75
CA MET A 421 4.14 20.28 -12.57
C MET A 421 2.91 21.10 -12.11
N GLY A 422 2.23 20.66 -11.04
CA GLY A 422 1.06 21.36 -10.50
C GLY A 422 -0.05 21.51 -11.54
N ARG A 423 -0.58 22.73 -11.70
CA ARG A 423 -1.67 23.03 -12.65
C ARG A 423 -1.26 22.86 -14.12
N LYS A 424 0.03 22.96 -14.45
CA LYS A 424 0.56 22.74 -15.81
C LYS A 424 0.60 21.26 -16.22
N CYS A 425 0.34 20.34 -15.29
CA CYS A 425 0.37 18.92 -15.58
C CYS A 425 -0.74 18.53 -16.59
N PRO A 426 -0.43 17.75 -17.65
CA PRO A 426 -1.44 17.27 -18.60
C PRO A 426 -2.55 16.42 -17.95
N HIS A 427 -2.27 15.81 -16.80
CA HIS A 427 -3.21 14.99 -16.03
C HIS A 427 -3.83 15.74 -14.84
N SER A 428 -3.74 17.07 -14.79
CA SER A 428 -4.25 17.87 -13.65
C SER A 428 -5.74 17.66 -13.36
N GLY A 429 -6.56 17.38 -14.39
CA GLY A 429 -7.99 17.11 -14.25
C GLY A 429 -8.34 15.81 -13.52
N LYS A 430 -7.43 14.82 -13.50
CA LYS A 430 -7.59 13.54 -12.79
C LYS A 430 -6.64 13.40 -11.60
N CYS A 431 -5.93 14.46 -11.23
CA CYS A 431 -4.89 14.41 -10.21
C CYS A 431 -5.48 14.43 -8.79
N TYR A 432 -5.31 13.34 -8.05
CA TYR A 432 -5.81 13.20 -6.68
C TYR A 432 -5.34 14.30 -5.74
N VAL A 433 -4.05 14.68 -5.81
CA VAL A 433 -3.49 15.69 -4.89
C VAL A 433 -4.03 17.09 -5.19
N LEU A 434 -4.25 17.43 -6.45
CA LEU A 434 -4.87 18.72 -6.81
C LEU A 434 -6.35 18.72 -6.44
N ASN A 435 -7.05 17.61 -6.64
CA ASN A 435 -8.45 17.49 -6.23
C ASN A 435 -8.59 17.60 -4.70
N LEU A 436 -7.73 16.91 -3.94
CA LEU A 436 -7.68 17.00 -2.49
C LEU A 436 -7.43 18.44 -2.01
N ARG A 437 -6.52 19.18 -2.64
CA ARG A 437 -6.31 20.60 -2.31
C ARG A 437 -7.57 21.45 -2.45
N LYS A 438 -8.36 21.24 -3.51
CA LYS A 438 -9.65 21.92 -3.68
C LYS A 438 -10.64 21.54 -2.57
N HIS A 439 -10.61 20.30 -2.10
CA HIS A 439 -11.46 19.86 -0.99
C HIS A 439 -11.01 20.47 0.35
N ILE A 440 -9.71 20.54 0.60
CA ILE A 440 -9.11 21.17 1.79
C ILE A 440 -9.51 22.64 1.91
N GLU A 441 -9.52 23.39 0.80
CA GLU A 441 -9.92 24.82 0.76
C GLU A 441 -11.38 25.03 1.16
N ASN A 442 -12.26 24.06 0.86
CA ASN A 442 -13.70 24.13 1.14
C ASN A 442 -14.12 23.35 2.40
N SER A 443 -13.18 22.79 3.17
CA SER A 443 -13.48 21.96 4.32
C SER A 443 -13.51 22.77 5.61
N THR A 444 -14.53 22.52 6.44
CA THR A 444 -14.60 23.05 7.82
C THR A 444 -13.67 22.28 8.75
N ILE A 445 -13.48 20.97 8.51
CA ILE A 445 -12.60 20.10 9.28
C ILE A 445 -11.55 19.48 8.35
N VAL A 446 -10.28 19.55 8.73
CA VAL A 446 -9.19 18.87 8.01
C VAL A 446 -8.48 17.93 8.96
N VAL A 447 -8.50 16.64 8.65
CA VAL A 447 -7.88 15.59 9.46
C VAL A 447 -6.52 15.22 8.88
N THR A 448 -5.46 15.44 9.66
CA THR A 448 -4.06 15.17 9.32
C THR A 448 -3.37 14.35 10.42
N ASN A 449 -2.08 14.06 10.26
CA ASN A 449 -1.26 13.49 11.31
C ASN A 449 -0.12 14.43 11.73
N HIS A 450 0.51 14.15 12.86
CA HIS A 450 1.59 14.98 13.42
C HIS A 450 2.75 15.14 12.43
N SER A 451 3.16 14.07 11.74
CA SER A 451 4.25 14.13 10.77
C SER A 451 3.95 15.14 9.66
N LEU A 452 2.77 15.06 9.03
CA LEU A 452 2.40 16.00 7.98
C LEU A 452 2.21 17.41 8.51
N LEU A 453 1.61 17.59 9.69
CA LEU A 453 1.45 18.90 10.33
C LEU A 453 2.81 19.62 10.46
N LEU A 454 3.82 18.91 10.96
CA LEU A 454 5.16 19.46 11.21
C LEU A 454 5.96 19.66 9.91
N THR A 455 5.88 18.71 8.97
CA THR A 455 6.51 18.89 7.64
C THR A 455 5.89 20.06 6.88
N ASP A 456 4.58 20.26 6.98
CA ASP A 456 3.90 21.36 6.29
C ASP A 456 4.23 22.72 6.92
N LEU A 457 4.45 22.78 8.24
CA LEU A 457 4.94 23.97 8.93
C LEU A 457 6.31 24.42 8.38
N ARG A 458 7.24 23.49 8.18
CA ARG A 458 8.55 23.77 7.53
C ARG A 458 8.40 24.27 6.09
N MET A 459 7.28 23.95 5.45
CA MET A 459 6.94 24.34 4.07
C MET A 459 5.95 25.51 4.01
N GLU A 460 5.87 26.34 5.06
CA GLU A 460 5.00 27.51 5.15
C GLU A 460 3.52 27.21 4.83
N ASN A 461 3.04 26.04 5.27
CA ASN A 461 1.66 25.57 5.12
C ASN A 461 1.17 25.43 3.66
N THR A 462 2.03 25.03 2.74
CA THR A 462 1.69 24.87 1.31
C THR A 462 0.82 23.64 0.99
N THR A 463 0.65 22.70 1.92
CA THR A 463 -0.15 21.48 1.74
C THR A 463 -1.51 21.60 2.41
N LEU A 464 -1.55 21.98 3.68
CA LEU A 464 -2.79 22.16 4.45
C LEU A 464 -3.42 23.53 4.14
N GLY A 465 -2.66 24.51 3.64
CA GLY A 465 -3.10 25.89 3.50
C GLY A 465 -3.11 26.62 4.85
N LYS A 466 -3.34 27.93 4.86
CA LYS A 466 -3.38 28.72 6.11
C LYS A 466 -4.52 28.26 7.03
N TYR A 467 -4.26 28.12 8.33
CA TYR A 467 -5.25 27.81 9.36
C TYR A 467 -4.90 28.55 10.66
N ASP A 468 -5.93 28.92 11.41
CA ASP A 468 -5.77 29.61 12.69
C ASP A 468 -6.12 28.71 13.90
N TYR A 469 -6.83 27.61 13.65
CA TYR A 469 -7.35 26.72 14.69
C TYR A 469 -6.86 25.29 14.48
N LEU A 470 -6.25 24.73 15.53
CA LEU A 470 -5.62 23.41 15.53
C LEU A 470 -6.02 22.62 16.78
N VAL A 471 -6.38 21.35 16.57
CA VAL A 471 -6.49 20.33 17.61
C VAL A 471 -5.35 19.33 17.41
N VAL A 472 -4.59 19.06 18.47
CA VAL A 472 -3.56 18.01 18.48
C VAL A 472 -4.03 16.90 19.40
N ASP A 473 -4.44 15.79 18.82
CA ASP A 473 -4.84 14.59 19.54
C ASP A 473 -3.63 13.70 19.82
N GLU A 474 -3.58 13.06 20.99
CA GLU A 474 -2.40 12.32 21.48
C GLU A 474 -1.11 13.17 21.50
N ALA A 475 -1.25 14.45 21.90
CA ALA A 475 -0.21 15.48 21.85
C ALA A 475 1.10 15.15 22.58
N HIS A 476 1.09 14.16 23.49
CA HIS A 476 2.31 13.65 24.12
C HIS A 476 3.33 13.09 23.10
N ASN A 477 2.87 12.66 21.92
CA ASN A 477 3.72 12.17 20.83
C ASN A 477 4.23 13.29 19.89
N LEU A 478 3.81 14.54 20.11
CA LEU A 478 4.14 15.65 19.23
C LEU A 478 5.63 15.98 19.27
N MET A 479 6.28 15.91 20.45
CA MET A 479 7.71 16.19 20.61
C MET A 479 8.57 15.21 19.81
N ASP A 480 8.33 13.90 19.97
CA ASP A 480 9.04 12.87 19.21
C ASP A 480 8.81 13.01 17.70
N SER A 481 7.61 13.41 17.30
CA SER A 481 7.29 13.71 15.90
C SER A 481 8.04 14.94 15.41
N ALA A 482 8.18 15.98 16.22
CA ALA A 482 8.90 17.21 15.88
C ALA A 482 10.39 16.93 15.63
N SER A 483 11.05 16.18 16.52
CA SER A 483 12.46 15.82 16.34
C SER A 483 12.73 15.10 15.01
N LYS A 484 11.82 14.20 14.60
CA LYS A 484 11.95 13.44 13.35
C LYS A 484 11.66 14.29 12.10
N ASN A 485 10.61 15.10 12.13
CA ASN A 485 10.10 15.76 10.92
C ASN A 485 10.68 17.17 10.70
N LEU A 486 11.20 17.82 11.74
CA LEU A 486 11.93 19.07 11.63
C LEU A 486 13.44 18.86 11.42
N GLY A 487 13.96 17.67 11.74
CA GLY A 487 15.32 17.25 11.42
C GLY A 487 15.53 16.90 9.95
N PHE A 488 16.79 16.59 9.62
CA PHE A 488 17.21 16.04 8.35
C PHE A 488 17.63 14.58 8.55
N GLU A 489 17.12 13.69 7.70
CA GLU A 489 17.48 12.27 7.69
C GLU A 489 17.69 11.85 6.23
N VAL A 490 18.77 11.12 5.98
CA VAL A 490 19.07 10.53 4.68
C VAL A 490 19.42 9.05 4.88
N GLY A 491 18.67 8.17 4.23
CA GLY A 491 18.96 6.74 4.22
C GLY A 491 19.72 6.30 2.97
N TYR A 492 20.49 5.21 3.09
CA TYR A 492 21.15 4.54 1.95
C TYR A 492 20.18 4.32 0.78
N GLN A 493 19.00 3.76 1.07
CA GLN A 493 18.00 3.46 0.06
C GLN A 493 17.42 4.73 -0.60
N ASP A 494 17.33 5.85 0.14
CA ASP A 494 16.83 7.12 -0.42
C ASP A 494 17.80 7.69 -1.45
N LEU A 495 19.11 7.64 -1.16
CA LEU A 495 20.17 8.03 -2.10
C LEU A 495 20.22 7.09 -3.31
N VAL A 496 20.19 5.77 -3.09
CA VAL A 496 20.16 4.79 -4.19
C VAL A 496 18.94 5.00 -5.09
N ASN A 497 17.77 5.26 -4.50
CA ASN A 497 16.56 5.57 -5.25
C ASN A 497 16.69 6.87 -6.05
N LEU A 498 17.28 7.91 -5.47
CA LEU A 498 17.55 9.18 -6.17
C LEU A 498 18.52 8.97 -7.33
N PHE A 499 19.62 8.26 -7.13
CA PHE A 499 20.56 7.93 -8.19
C PHE A 499 19.89 7.13 -9.32
N ASN A 500 19.00 6.19 -8.99
CA ASN A 500 18.22 5.45 -9.99
C ASN A 500 17.26 6.33 -10.80
N GLN A 501 16.81 7.47 -10.26
CA GLN A 501 15.99 8.44 -11.03
C GLN A 501 16.82 9.16 -12.10
N PHE A 502 18.10 9.42 -11.84
CA PHE A 502 19.02 9.98 -12.83
C PHE A 502 19.51 8.93 -13.82
N ALA A 503 20.17 7.89 -13.31
CA ALA A 503 20.79 6.82 -14.07
C ALA A 503 20.68 5.48 -13.31
N PRO A 504 19.94 4.48 -13.83
CA PRO A 504 19.83 3.18 -13.19
C PRO A 504 21.17 2.44 -13.22
N ALA A 505 21.43 1.62 -12.19
CA ALA A 505 22.66 0.82 -12.11
C ALA A 505 22.77 -0.24 -13.23
N THR A 506 21.63 -0.73 -13.73
CA THR A 506 21.58 -1.70 -14.84
C THR A 506 21.51 -0.97 -16.18
N LYS A 507 22.21 -1.47 -17.21
CA LYS A 507 22.18 -0.99 -18.61
C LYS A 507 20.83 -1.23 -19.32
N ARG A 508 19.69 -0.92 -18.68
CA ARG A 508 18.40 -0.90 -19.37
C ARG A 508 18.32 0.33 -20.24
N LYS A 509 18.05 0.13 -21.53
CA LYS A 509 17.83 1.24 -22.47
C LYS A 509 16.59 2.04 -22.02
N ASN A 510 16.69 3.36 -22.05
CA ASN A 510 15.59 4.33 -21.84
C ASN A 510 15.03 4.49 -20.40
N VAL A 511 15.70 3.98 -19.36
CA VAL A 511 15.29 4.19 -17.96
C VAL A 511 16.20 5.21 -17.30
N GLY A 512 15.63 6.15 -16.53
CA GLY A 512 16.34 7.26 -15.86
C GLY A 512 16.42 8.53 -16.71
N LEU A 513 16.43 9.69 -16.05
CA LEU A 513 16.37 11.00 -16.70
C LEU A 513 17.49 11.22 -17.72
N LEU A 514 18.74 10.85 -17.39
CA LEU A 514 19.89 11.11 -18.27
C LEU A 514 19.78 10.30 -19.58
N ASN A 515 19.37 9.03 -19.49
CA ASN A 515 19.11 8.20 -20.67
C ASN A 515 17.92 8.69 -21.49
N GLN A 516 16.87 9.20 -20.82
CA GLN A 516 15.72 9.79 -21.50
C GLN A 516 16.10 11.07 -22.24
N LEU A 517 16.95 11.92 -21.65
CA LEU A 517 17.50 13.10 -22.30
C LEU A 517 18.30 12.70 -23.54
N ASP A 518 19.26 11.78 -23.42
CA ASP A 518 20.07 11.31 -24.55
C ASP A 518 19.20 10.73 -25.68
N PHE A 519 18.13 10.01 -25.34
CA PHE A 519 17.19 9.46 -26.32
C PHE A 519 16.36 10.56 -27.01
N MET A 520 15.87 11.54 -26.27
CA MET A 520 15.07 12.63 -26.82
C MET A 520 15.91 13.59 -27.66
N LEU A 521 17.15 13.87 -27.26
CA LEU A 521 18.09 14.70 -28.03
C LEU A 521 18.33 14.15 -29.44
N LYS A 522 18.41 12.82 -29.60
CA LYS A 522 18.51 12.18 -30.93
C LYS A 522 17.31 12.42 -31.84
N ARG A 523 16.18 12.87 -31.28
CA ARG A 523 14.93 13.19 -31.99
C ARG A 523 14.65 14.69 -32.01
N SER A 524 15.53 15.50 -31.46
CA SER A 524 15.40 16.95 -31.35
C SER A 524 15.95 17.66 -32.58
N VAL A 525 15.42 18.84 -32.87
CA VAL A 525 15.92 19.75 -33.90
C VAL A 525 16.67 20.88 -33.20
N ILE A 526 17.94 20.64 -32.91
CA ILE A 526 18.84 21.58 -32.19
C ILE A 526 20.21 21.67 -32.87
N PRO A 527 20.99 22.74 -32.64
CA PRO A 527 22.37 22.81 -33.10
C PRO A 527 23.22 21.64 -32.57
N GLU A 528 24.12 21.12 -33.40
CA GLU A 528 25.00 20.00 -33.05
C GLU A 528 25.84 20.33 -31.81
N THR A 529 26.35 21.56 -31.71
CA THR A 529 27.10 22.06 -30.55
C THR A 529 26.30 21.96 -29.24
N SER A 530 25.02 22.30 -29.25
CA SER A 530 24.14 22.19 -28.07
C SER A 530 23.87 20.73 -27.71
N SER A 531 23.69 19.87 -28.71
CA SER A 531 23.51 18.43 -28.49
C SER A 531 24.75 17.80 -27.86
N GLU A 532 25.94 18.09 -28.40
CA GLU A 532 27.22 17.61 -27.89
C GLU A 532 27.49 18.10 -26.46
N GLN A 533 27.21 19.38 -26.19
CA GLN A 533 27.37 19.97 -24.86
C GLN A 533 26.49 19.24 -23.82
N ILE A 534 25.20 19.04 -24.13
CA ILE A 534 24.30 18.33 -23.20
C ILE A 534 24.75 16.87 -23.01
N GLN A 535 25.13 16.17 -24.08
CA GLN A 535 25.62 14.78 -24.00
C GLN A 535 26.91 14.66 -23.17
N MET A 536 27.81 15.64 -23.25
CA MET A 536 29.02 15.67 -22.42
C MET A 536 28.66 15.81 -20.93
N ILE A 537 27.70 16.69 -20.62
CA ILE A 537 27.22 16.89 -19.24
C ILE A 537 26.50 15.63 -18.72
N THR A 538 25.60 15.01 -19.50
CA THR A 538 24.88 13.79 -19.08
C THR A 538 25.82 12.61 -18.84
N LYS A 539 26.88 12.47 -19.66
CA LYS A 539 27.94 11.47 -19.45
C LYS A 539 28.71 11.74 -18.16
N SER A 540 29.14 12.98 -17.93
CA SER A 540 29.87 13.36 -16.71
C SER A 540 29.04 13.13 -15.44
N LEU A 541 27.76 13.50 -15.44
CA LEU A 541 26.83 13.25 -14.33
C LEU A 541 26.67 11.74 -14.07
N SER A 542 26.60 10.92 -15.12
CA SER A 542 26.48 9.46 -14.98
C SER A 542 27.71 8.84 -14.31
N GLU A 543 28.91 9.33 -14.65
CA GLU A 543 30.17 8.93 -14.02
C GLU A 543 30.23 9.35 -12.54
N GLN A 544 29.81 10.59 -12.23
CA GLN A 544 29.72 11.08 -10.84
C GLN A 544 28.74 10.25 -10.00
N ILE A 545 27.56 9.92 -10.54
CA ILE A 545 26.59 9.05 -9.85
C ILE A 545 27.19 7.69 -9.54
N SER A 546 27.97 7.11 -10.45
CA SER A 546 28.67 5.84 -10.21
C SER A 546 29.66 5.93 -9.05
N THR A 547 30.42 7.02 -8.98
CA THR A 547 31.34 7.30 -7.86
C THR A 547 30.59 7.50 -6.55
N MET A 548 29.54 8.32 -6.55
CA MET A 548 28.74 8.61 -5.35
C MET A 548 28.05 7.35 -4.80
N ARG A 549 27.62 6.42 -5.66
CA ARG A 549 27.09 5.12 -5.22
C ARG A 549 28.09 4.32 -4.39
N LYS A 550 29.37 4.32 -4.78
CA LYS A 550 30.45 3.62 -4.05
C LYS A 550 30.68 4.26 -2.69
N ILE A 551 30.88 5.58 -2.67
CA ILE A 551 31.08 6.34 -1.42
C ILE A 551 29.89 6.16 -0.48
N THR A 552 28.66 6.21 -1.01
CA THR A 552 27.44 5.99 -0.22
C THR A 552 27.42 4.57 0.37
N LEU A 553 27.79 3.55 -0.39
CA LEU A 553 27.85 2.18 0.12
C LEU A 553 28.91 2.04 1.23
N GLU A 554 30.09 2.59 1.01
CA GLU A 554 31.19 2.59 1.99
C GLU A 554 30.76 3.28 3.29
N LEU A 555 30.23 4.50 3.22
CA LEU A 555 29.75 5.28 4.37
C LEU A 555 28.72 4.52 5.20
N PHE A 556 27.69 3.95 4.55
CA PHE A 556 26.62 3.26 5.28
C PHE A 556 27.04 1.87 5.80
N THR A 557 28.02 1.22 5.16
CA THR A 557 28.61 -0.03 5.67
C THR A 557 29.43 0.26 6.94
N GLU A 558 30.26 1.31 6.90
CA GLU A 558 31.04 1.75 8.05
C GLU A 558 30.13 2.15 9.23
N ALA A 559 29.07 2.93 8.96
CA ALA A 559 28.09 3.29 9.97
C ALA A 559 27.39 2.05 10.59
N GLN A 560 27.10 1.04 9.77
CA GLN A 560 26.52 -0.22 10.24
C GLN A 560 27.47 -0.99 11.15
N ASP A 561 28.75 -1.08 10.78
CA ASP A 561 29.78 -1.77 11.55
C ASP A 561 29.99 -1.10 12.91
N LEU A 562 30.07 0.24 12.95
CA LEU A 562 30.16 1.00 14.20
C LEU A 562 28.94 0.79 15.10
N CYS A 563 27.73 0.71 14.52
CA CYS A 563 26.52 0.40 15.27
C CYS A 563 26.53 -1.01 15.87
N GLN A 564 27.11 -1.99 15.18
CA GLN A 564 27.27 -3.35 15.69
C GLN A 564 28.32 -3.41 16.81
N GLN A 565 29.44 -2.71 16.66
CA GLN A 565 30.50 -2.65 17.67
C GLN A 565 30.05 -1.97 18.97
N ALA A 566 29.17 -0.98 18.88
CA ALA A 566 28.65 -0.26 20.04
C ALA A 566 27.58 -1.04 20.84
N ASP A 567 27.18 -2.24 20.41
CA ASP A 567 26.10 -3.06 20.99
C ASP A 567 24.80 -2.27 21.29
N SER A 568 24.52 -1.25 20.46
CA SER A 568 23.51 -0.24 20.76
C SER A 568 22.25 -0.42 19.91
N TYR A 569 21.79 -1.67 19.76
CA TYR A 569 20.56 -2.02 19.02
C TYR A 569 20.45 -1.31 17.66
N SER A 570 21.55 -1.30 16.90
CA SER A 570 21.66 -0.63 15.59
C SER A 570 21.48 0.90 15.59
N LYS A 571 21.74 1.57 16.72
CA LYS A 571 21.71 3.03 16.84
C LYS A 571 22.99 3.55 17.48
N LEU A 572 23.75 4.36 16.74
CA LEU A 572 24.89 5.08 17.27
C LEU A 572 24.54 6.56 17.42
N ARG A 573 24.68 7.11 18.61
CA ARG A 573 24.53 8.56 18.85
C ARG A 573 25.91 9.19 18.96
N ILE A 574 26.30 9.95 17.94
CA ILE A 574 27.55 10.68 17.91
C ILE A 574 27.32 12.08 18.53
N LYS A 575 28.11 12.41 19.56
CA LYS A 575 28.12 13.76 20.17
C LYS A 575 29.33 14.58 19.75
N ASN A 576 30.49 13.92 19.64
CA ASN A 576 31.74 14.52 19.20
C ASN A 576 32.17 13.86 17.88
N PRO A 577 32.23 14.60 16.76
CA PRO A 577 32.68 14.07 15.48
C PRO A 577 34.10 13.48 15.50
N GLU A 578 34.98 14.04 16.34
CA GLU A 578 36.39 13.63 16.47
C GLU A 578 36.56 12.17 16.91
N ASP A 579 35.56 11.58 17.57
CA ASP A 579 35.57 10.18 18.00
C ASP A 579 35.40 9.20 16.80
N PHE A 580 34.98 9.70 15.63
CA PHE A 580 34.67 8.89 14.44
C PHE A 580 35.29 9.48 13.16
N PRO A 581 36.62 9.66 13.10
CA PRO A 581 37.27 10.41 12.03
C PRO A 581 37.07 9.79 10.64
N HIS A 582 37.06 8.46 10.53
CA HIS A 582 36.85 7.77 9.25
C HIS A 582 35.42 7.93 8.71
N LEU A 583 34.42 7.87 9.59
CA LEU A 583 33.02 8.07 9.21
C LEU A 583 32.80 9.50 8.69
N TYR A 584 33.38 10.50 9.36
CA TYR A 584 33.30 11.89 8.92
C TYR A 584 34.15 12.16 7.68
N GLU A 585 35.29 11.49 7.48
CA GLU A 585 36.04 11.54 6.22
C GLU A 585 35.21 11.00 5.04
N SER A 586 34.51 9.88 5.25
CA SER A 586 33.58 9.31 4.26
C SER A 586 32.41 10.25 3.98
N LEU A 587 31.86 10.90 5.02
CA LEU A 587 30.80 11.90 4.89
C LEU A 587 31.28 13.14 4.11
N ASP A 588 32.47 13.64 4.41
CA ASP A 588 33.10 14.77 3.71
C ASP A 588 33.38 14.44 2.25
N LYS A 589 33.86 13.22 1.95
CA LYS A 589 34.00 12.73 0.58
C LYS A 589 32.66 12.75 -0.15
N LEU A 590 31.59 12.27 0.48
CA LEU A 590 30.25 12.31 -0.10
C LEU A 590 29.79 13.76 -0.32
N ASN A 591 29.98 14.63 0.67
CA ASN A 591 29.56 16.03 0.61
C ASN A 591 30.28 16.79 -0.52
N ASN A 592 31.59 16.62 -0.65
CA ASN A 592 32.38 17.23 -1.72
C ASN A 592 31.94 16.75 -3.12
N GLN A 593 31.66 15.45 -3.27
CA GLN A 593 31.11 14.94 -4.53
C GLN A 593 29.70 15.47 -4.80
N TRP A 594 28.88 15.65 -3.76
CA TRP A 594 27.54 16.22 -3.88
C TRP A 594 27.56 17.66 -4.39
N HIS A 595 28.47 18.50 -3.89
CA HIS A 595 28.68 19.87 -4.37
C HIS A 595 29.03 19.91 -5.86
N SER A 596 30.00 19.07 -6.27
CA SER A 596 30.43 18.96 -7.67
C SER A 596 29.28 18.49 -8.57
N PHE A 597 28.52 17.49 -8.09
CA PHE A 597 27.35 16.96 -8.78
C PHE A 597 26.25 18.01 -8.95
N LEU A 598 25.92 18.76 -7.89
CA LEU A 598 24.94 19.84 -7.93
C LEU A 598 25.33 20.92 -8.93
N LYS A 599 26.62 21.31 -8.96
CA LYS A 599 27.13 22.29 -9.93
C LYS A 599 26.93 21.82 -11.37
N GLN A 600 27.27 20.57 -11.68
CA GLN A 600 27.08 19.99 -13.01
C GLN A 600 25.58 19.85 -13.37
N LEU A 601 24.75 19.49 -12.39
CA LEU A 601 23.31 19.35 -12.60
C LEU A 601 22.64 20.71 -12.85
N SER A 602 23.07 21.77 -12.16
CA SER A 602 22.62 23.14 -12.44
C SER A 602 23.07 23.60 -13.82
N ASN A 603 24.31 23.30 -14.23
CA ASN A 603 24.78 23.59 -15.59
C ASN A 603 23.94 22.86 -16.67
N LEU A 604 23.53 21.61 -16.40
CA LEU A 604 22.59 20.89 -17.27
C LEU A 604 21.25 21.63 -17.36
N ALA A 605 20.70 22.07 -16.21
CA ALA A 605 19.44 22.81 -16.16
C ALA A 605 19.50 24.11 -16.96
N ASP A 606 20.56 24.91 -16.78
CA ASP A 606 20.77 26.17 -17.48
C ASP A 606 20.91 25.94 -18.99
N THR A 607 21.75 24.97 -19.39
CA THR A 607 21.94 24.62 -20.81
C THR A 607 20.65 24.14 -21.46
N PHE A 608 19.89 23.26 -20.78
CA PHE A 608 18.63 22.73 -21.30
C PHE A 608 17.55 23.81 -21.36
N SER A 609 17.54 24.76 -20.42
CA SER A 609 16.56 25.86 -20.38
C SER A 609 16.62 26.78 -21.60
N MET A 610 17.76 26.84 -22.30
CA MET A 610 17.92 27.61 -23.54
C MET A 610 17.20 27.00 -24.76
N LEU A 611 16.72 25.76 -24.64
CA LEU A 611 15.93 25.07 -25.65
C LEU A 611 14.42 25.33 -25.42
N ASN A 612 13.57 24.85 -26.34
CA ASN A 612 12.12 24.97 -26.21
C ASN A 612 11.35 23.76 -26.76
N SER A 613 10.03 23.75 -26.56
CA SER A 613 9.12 22.68 -26.97
C SER A 613 8.99 22.45 -28.48
N LYS A 614 9.42 23.41 -29.32
CA LYS A 614 9.51 23.20 -30.79
C LYS A 614 10.77 22.44 -31.19
N GLN A 615 11.81 22.52 -30.36
CA GLN A 615 13.12 21.92 -30.62
C GLN A 615 13.24 20.53 -30.02
N VAL A 616 12.71 20.31 -28.81
CA VAL A 616 12.87 19.07 -28.05
C VAL A 616 11.51 18.44 -27.76
N PRO A 617 11.25 17.19 -28.20
CA PRO A 617 10.06 16.46 -27.80
C PRO A 617 9.98 16.30 -26.28
N ASN A 618 8.78 16.48 -25.70
CA ASN A 618 8.54 16.43 -24.25
C ASN A 618 9.38 17.44 -23.42
N TYR A 619 9.85 18.53 -24.03
CA TYR A 619 10.65 19.57 -23.38
C TYR A 619 10.12 19.98 -22.01
N ASP A 620 8.84 20.35 -21.90
CA ASP A 620 8.28 20.89 -20.64
C ASP A 620 8.37 19.88 -19.49
N THR A 621 8.17 18.59 -19.79
CA THR A 621 8.26 17.53 -18.78
C THR A 621 9.71 17.27 -18.37
N LEU A 622 10.64 17.27 -19.32
CA LEU A 622 12.07 17.09 -19.07
C LEU A 622 12.63 18.27 -18.28
N ASN A 623 12.31 19.50 -18.68
CA ASN A 623 12.78 20.72 -18.04
C ASN A 623 12.28 20.81 -16.59
N GLU A 624 11.00 20.55 -16.34
CA GLU A 624 10.46 20.51 -14.98
C GLU A 624 11.08 19.37 -14.14
N SER A 625 11.39 18.22 -14.77
CA SER A 625 12.04 17.10 -14.07
C SER A 625 13.49 17.43 -13.69
N ILE A 626 14.27 18.06 -14.57
CA ILE A 626 15.63 18.53 -14.29
C ILE A 626 15.60 19.54 -13.14
N ASN A 627 14.78 20.59 -13.26
CA ASN A 627 14.66 21.64 -12.24
C ASN A 627 14.18 21.09 -10.88
N GLY A 628 13.26 20.12 -10.91
CA GLY A 628 12.83 19.39 -9.73
C GLY A 628 13.98 18.68 -9.03
N LEU A 629 14.78 17.93 -9.80
CA LEU A 629 15.93 17.23 -9.26
C LEU A 629 17.02 18.17 -8.76
N VAL A 630 17.26 19.32 -9.40
CA VAL A 630 18.14 20.37 -8.87
C VAL A 630 17.69 20.77 -7.47
N LYS A 631 16.42 21.15 -7.29
CA LYS A 631 15.88 21.55 -5.98
C LYS A 631 16.03 20.45 -4.93
N ARG A 632 15.77 19.21 -5.31
CA ARG A 632 15.94 18.06 -4.40
C ARG A 632 17.40 17.86 -3.99
N THR A 633 18.32 18.01 -4.93
CA THR A 633 19.76 17.91 -4.68
C THR A 633 20.24 19.05 -3.79
N VAL A 634 19.70 20.27 -3.94
CA VAL A 634 19.95 21.41 -3.04
C VAL A 634 19.49 21.10 -1.61
N ASP A 635 18.26 20.60 -1.43
CA ASP A 635 17.76 20.26 -0.08
C ASP A 635 18.62 19.19 0.61
N ILE A 636 19.19 18.25 -0.15
CA ILE A 636 20.14 17.25 0.38
C ILE A 636 21.48 17.88 0.70
N GLN A 637 21.99 18.77 -0.16
CA GLN A 637 23.24 19.50 0.07
C GLN A 637 23.18 20.28 1.40
N VAL A 638 22.11 21.03 1.63
CA VAL A 638 21.89 21.79 2.88
C VAL A 638 21.83 20.89 4.12
N GLY A 639 21.44 19.63 3.99
CA GLY A 639 21.43 18.69 5.10
C GLY A 639 22.74 17.92 5.30
N LEU A 640 23.61 17.89 4.28
CA LEU A 640 24.97 17.34 4.37
C LEU A 640 25.97 18.37 4.91
N ASP A 641 25.74 19.65 4.63
CA ASP A 641 26.45 20.81 5.21
C ASP A 641 26.04 21.04 6.68
#